data_AF-A0A6N7S5U7-F1
#
_entry.id   AF-A0A6N7S5U7-F1
#
_cell.length_a   1.000
_cell.length_b   1.000
_cell.length_c   1.000
_cell.angle_alpha   90.00
_cell.angle_beta   90.00
_cell.angle_gamma   90.00
#
_symmetry.space_group_name_H-M   'P 1'
#
loop_
_entity.id
_entity.type
_entity.pdbx_description
1 polymer ?
#
loop_
_entity_poly.entity_id
_entity_poly.type
_entity_poly.pdbx_seq_one_letter_code
_entity_poly.pdbx_strand_id
1 'polypeptide(L)'
;MMKIKKVIIDNFRNIVHAEYDLMSRSIFAGPNRQGKTNTILAIYWALTDLLLDGSSDYQSFKPGYIEEAEVSVELVCDAFTLKKVYKGWRPRQQGSGDPGDLQHTTDYWIDGTKYKTQSEAKRALLKLLGTDRQLETSKFDLTRTLIDPYYIGQECDYKTLRSFIVEVVGDVSNEDVFAADPTLLVIRDLMARYQYDPGLAQKFVKQQVAAVKKDIEASEQQVKGLESVQDVDPTLLKEAQESITQIDKQIAGLQVQLSGRDNPQINEAKLKLSDMTLKLAESRTKDMEAVQEHNRQIEAEISRLQKVQQDATWQAQDLIRRKVSAENAILGNDQRIASIEQQKSELESRKAELLQQYHQREGEEYIAQETQEEKCPNCGYVLNQEALKSYRTAWESNKQRDLDYIIRQGKQIKNDIENLKFKADELRKGKEDAEENLPLIKQQIREFEKDAQQAQDSLGQLRKQLTDIVDSEQTTMLKEAVKEAQDSYDNLVKAQQASVADVQAEIQRLNVETLQYRGVLDDHGAYLATQKKADALRNQIKVKEDKLIDFEQQSILVDRFLEIKLGLFQRRISGVFGDRVQFTLIKYNLKKGSWDEVCYPSVLDKNTPFEDGSGSEKIITGIYLAECVKRHLGLGDLPYIFDECDKLDTASLAAIPTQAQIITTKVDDINYNKVTLITA
;
A
#
# COMPACT_ATOMS: atom_id res chain seq x y z
N MET A 1 -18.16 -7.95 41.44
CA MET A 1 -17.50 -9.26 41.24
C MET A 1 -18.57 -10.30 41.02
N MET A 2 -18.59 -10.92 39.84
CA MET A 2 -19.52 -12.02 39.53
C MET A 2 -18.77 -13.34 39.73
N LYS A 3 -19.35 -14.24 40.53
CA LYS A 3 -18.87 -15.62 40.70
C LYS A 3 -19.96 -16.60 40.33
N ILE A 4 -19.55 -17.71 39.73
CA ILE A 4 -20.38 -18.88 39.52
C ILE A 4 -20.23 -19.74 40.78
N LYS A 5 -21.34 -20.00 41.46
CA LYS A 5 -21.39 -20.86 42.65
C LYS A 5 -21.59 -22.32 42.28
N LYS A 6 -22.32 -22.59 41.21
CA LYS A 6 -22.67 -23.94 40.79
C LYS A 6 -22.86 -24.02 39.29
N VAL A 7 -22.47 -25.15 38.71
CA VAL A 7 -22.71 -25.50 37.32
C VAL A 7 -23.43 -26.84 37.24
N ILE A 8 -24.46 -26.91 36.41
CA ILE A 8 -25.21 -28.13 36.07
C ILE A 8 -25.15 -28.30 34.56
N ILE A 9 -24.74 -29.46 34.08
CA ILE A 9 -24.54 -29.77 32.66
C ILE A 9 -25.29 -31.04 32.33
N ASP A 10 -26.12 -31.01 31.30
CA ASP A 10 -26.81 -32.17 30.76
C ASP A 10 -26.48 -32.34 29.28
N ASN A 11 -26.18 -33.58 28.90
CA ASN A 11 -25.99 -34.00 27.51
C ASN A 11 -24.92 -33.24 26.72
N PHE A 12 -23.84 -32.78 27.36
CA PHE A 12 -22.77 -32.04 26.69
C PHE A 12 -21.62 -32.96 26.29
N ARG A 13 -21.49 -33.30 25.00
CA ARG A 13 -20.53 -34.27 24.45
C ARG A 13 -20.61 -35.63 25.17
N ASN A 14 -19.61 -35.95 25.98
CA ASN A 14 -19.55 -37.19 26.76
C ASN A 14 -20.12 -37.05 28.18
N ILE A 15 -20.59 -35.85 28.56
CA ILE A 15 -21.22 -35.58 29.86
C ILE A 15 -22.71 -35.85 29.71
N VAL A 16 -23.20 -36.94 30.30
CA VAL A 16 -24.64 -37.22 30.39
C VAL A 16 -25.30 -36.26 31.38
N HIS A 17 -24.76 -36.20 32.59
CA HIS A 17 -25.13 -35.26 33.64
C HIS A 17 -23.91 -34.98 34.52
N ALA A 18 -23.69 -33.73 34.89
CA ALA A 18 -22.69 -33.36 35.89
C ALA A 18 -23.12 -32.12 36.68
N GLU A 19 -22.78 -32.10 37.96
CA GLU A 19 -23.08 -31.02 38.88
C GLU A 19 -21.84 -30.73 39.73
N TYR A 20 -21.43 -29.46 39.79
CA TYR A 20 -20.26 -29.04 40.56
C TYR A 20 -20.49 -27.71 41.27
N ASP A 21 -20.16 -27.66 42.56
CA ASP A 21 -20.09 -26.42 43.34
C ASP A 21 -18.72 -25.77 43.14
N LEU A 22 -18.70 -24.59 42.54
CA LEU A 22 -17.49 -23.87 42.17
C LEU A 22 -17.03 -22.92 43.27
N MET A 23 -15.70 -22.77 43.37
CA MET A 23 -15.01 -21.94 44.36
C MET A 23 -14.24 -20.82 43.66
N SER A 24 -13.48 -20.01 44.39
CA SER A 24 -12.64 -18.96 43.77
C SER A 24 -11.64 -19.51 42.76
N ARG A 25 -11.11 -20.72 43.01
CA ARG A 25 -10.21 -21.45 42.12
C ARG A 25 -10.73 -22.89 41.98
N SER A 26 -11.30 -23.18 40.83
CA SER A 26 -11.92 -24.46 40.50
C SER A 26 -11.10 -25.15 39.42
N ILE A 27 -10.42 -26.23 39.77
CA ILE A 27 -9.61 -27.02 38.84
C ILE A 27 -10.31 -28.36 38.61
N PHE A 28 -10.72 -28.64 37.38
CA PHE A 28 -11.20 -29.96 37.01
C PHE A 28 -10.01 -30.87 36.71
N ALA A 29 -9.71 -31.78 37.63
CA ALA A 29 -8.61 -32.74 37.54
C ALA A 29 -9.10 -34.13 37.08
N GLY A 30 -8.23 -34.89 36.41
CA GLY A 30 -8.56 -36.24 35.95
C GLY A 30 -7.81 -36.68 34.68
N PRO A 31 -8.09 -37.89 34.17
CA PRO A 31 -7.44 -38.42 32.97
C PRO A 31 -7.86 -37.69 31.69
N ASN A 32 -7.06 -37.81 30.64
CA ASN A 32 -7.44 -37.29 29.32
C ASN A 32 -8.69 -37.98 28.76
N ARG A 33 -9.46 -37.25 27.94
CA ARG A 33 -10.70 -37.72 27.28
C ARG A 33 -11.86 -38.08 28.22
N GLN A 34 -11.77 -37.77 29.52
CA GLN A 34 -12.85 -38.02 30.48
C GLN A 34 -13.86 -36.87 30.62
N GLY A 35 -13.68 -35.76 29.89
CA GLY A 35 -14.65 -34.66 29.86
C GLY A 35 -14.25 -33.37 30.60
N LYS A 36 -13.01 -33.27 31.12
CA LYS A 36 -12.51 -32.05 31.81
C LYS A 36 -12.69 -30.78 30.97
N THR A 37 -12.15 -30.79 29.75
CA THR A 37 -12.27 -29.68 28.79
C THR A 37 -13.73 -29.43 28.42
N ASN A 38 -14.56 -30.48 28.36
CA ASN A 38 -15.99 -30.33 28.05
C ASN A 38 -16.75 -29.61 29.16
N THR A 39 -16.36 -29.79 30.43
CA THR A 39 -16.94 -29.05 31.56
C THR A 39 -16.68 -27.54 31.45
N ILE A 40 -15.42 -27.14 31.23
CA ILE A 40 -15.10 -25.72 31.09
C ILE A 40 -15.66 -25.11 29.80
N LEU A 41 -15.72 -25.90 28.71
CA LEU A 41 -16.33 -25.51 27.44
C LEU A 41 -17.83 -25.24 27.60
N ALA A 42 -18.54 -26.05 28.39
CA ALA A 42 -19.96 -25.87 28.67
C ALA A 42 -20.22 -24.55 29.43
N ILE A 43 -19.39 -24.24 30.44
CA ILE A 43 -19.45 -22.96 31.17
C ILE A 43 -19.15 -21.79 30.24
N TYR A 44 -18.08 -21.91 29.44
CA TYR A 44 -17.68 -20.89 28.48
C TYR A 44 -18.80 -20.61 27.48
N TRP A 45 -19.34 -21.64 26.83
CA TRP A 45 -20.46 -21.53 25.90
C TRP A 45 -21.68 -20.88 26.53
N ALA A 46 -21.97 -21.20 27.79
CA ALA A 46 -23.11 -20.60 28.49
C ALA A 46 -22.95 -19.07 28.60
N LEU A 47 -21.74 -18.57 28.90
CA LEU A 47 -21.46 -17.15 29.05
C LEU A 47 -21.27 -16.39 27.73
N THR A 48 -20.61 -17.00 26.74
CA THR A 48 -20.09 -16.30 25.55
C THR A 48 -20.82 -16.60 24.25
N ASP A 49 -21.64 -17.65 24.21
CA ASP A 49 -22.18 -18.19 22.95
C ASP A 49 -21.11 -18.69 21.96
N LEU A 50 -19.90 -18.97 22.45
CA LEU A 50 -18.79 -19.44 21.65
C LEU A 50 -18.19 -20.70 22.28
N LEU A 51 -17.38 -21.40 21.51
CA LEU A 51 -16.49 -22.44 21.99
C LEU A 51 -15.12 -21.84 22.31
N LEU A 52 -14.27 -22.59 23.02
CA LEU A 52 -12.92 -22.12 23.41
C LEU A 52 -12.02 -21.82 22.19
N ASP A 53 -12.34 -22.33 21.00
CA ASP A 53 -11.66 -21.98 19.74
C ASP A 53 -12.26 -20.75 19.04
N GLY A 54 -13.21 -20.06 19.68
CA GLY A 54 -13.93 -18.91 19.15
C GLY A 54 -15.03 -19.26 18.13
N SER A 55 -15.31 -20.54 17.87
CA SER A 55 -16.33 -20.95 16.91
C SER A 55 -17.74 -20.97 17.52
N SER A 56 -18.77 -20.89 16.67
CA SER A 56 -20.17 -21.11 17.02
C SER A 56 -20.68 -22.47 16.53
N ASP A 57 -19.82 -23.50 16.48
CA ASP A 57 -20.18 -24.85 16.02
C ASP A 57 -20.88 -25.65 17.14
N TYR A 58 -22.13 -25.29 17.40
CA TYR A 58 -22.91 -25.90 18.48
C TYR A 58 -23.28 -27.37 18.25
N GLN A 59 -23.20 -27.85 17.01
CA GLN A 59 -23.41 -29.27 16.71
C GLN A 59 -22.27 -30.13 17.25
N SER A 60 -21.05 -29.59 17.32
CA SER A 60 -19.88 -30.31 17.83
C SER A 60 -19.95 -30.70 19.31
N PHE A 61 -20.86 -30.09 20.09
CA PHE A 61 -21.04 -30.44 21.49
C PHE A 61 -22.26 -31.31 21.79
N LYS A 62 -23.04 -31.70 20.78
CA LYS A 62 -24.15 -32.64 20.98
C LYS A 62 -23.66 -34.04 21.35
N PRO A 63 -24.38 -34.77 22.21
CA PRO A 63 -23.99 -36.11 22.61
C PRO A 63 -24.10 -37.04 21.40
N GLY A 64 -23.01 -37.75 21.10
CA GLY A 64 -22.96 -38.66 19.95
C GLY A 64 -23.23 -38.01 18.59
N TYR A 65 -23.15 -36.68 18.47
CA TYR A 65 -23.54 -35.91 17.28
C TYR A 65 -25.01 -36.07 16.86
N ILE A 66 -25.89 -36.42 17.80
CA ILE A 66 -27.33 -36.60 17.52
C ILE A 66 -27.98 -35.21 17.35
N GLU A 67 -28.42 -34.87 16.14
CA GLU A 67 -28.93 -33.52 15.81
C GLU A 67 -30.19 -33.12 16.60
N GLU A 68 -31.01 -34.09 17.05
CA GLU A 68 -32.20 -33.83 17.88
C GLU A 68 -31.89 -33.71 19.37
N ALA A 69 -30.72 -34.14 19.84
CA ALA A 69 -30.42 -34.16 21.27
C ALA A 69 -30.45 -32.74 21.87
N GLU A 70 -31.06 -32.62 23.04
CA GLU A 70 -31.10 -31.38 23.82
C GLU A 70 -29.91 -31.33 24.76
N VAL A 71 -29.18 -30.22 24.72
CA VAL A 71 -28.03 -29.93 25.58
C VAL A 71 -28.42 -28.77 26.48
N SER A 72 -28.23 -28.90 27.80
CA SER A 72 -28.48 -27.79 28.72
C SER A 72 -27.31 -27.52 29.65
N VAL A 73 -27.07 -26.23 29.90
CA VAL A 73 -26.11 -25.76 30.89
C VAL A 73 -26.82 -24.74 31.77
N GLU A 74 -26.76 -24.95 33.08
CA GLU A 74 -27.31 -24.05 34.09
C GLU A 74 -26.18 -23.58 35.02
N LEU A 75 -26.03 -22.26 35.12
CA LEU A 75 -25.07 -21.57 35.96
C LEU A 75 -25.83 -20.85 37.08
N VAL A 76 -25.52 -21.18 38.32
CA VAL A 76 -25.99 -20.43 39.48
C VAL A 76 -24.90 -19.43 39.84
N CYS A 77 -25.12 -18.15 39.55
CA CYS A 77 -24.19 -17.08 39.87
C CYS A 77 -24.60 -16.40 41.19
N ASP A 78 -23.72 -15.56 41.73
CA ASP A 78 -24.03 -14.80 42.95
C ASP A 78 -25.25 -13.89 42.82
N ALA A 79 -25.49 -13.34 41.63
CA ALA A 79 -26.52 -12.31 41.39
C ALA A 79 -27.70 -12.78 40.54
N PHE A 80 -27.55 -13.87 39.77
CA PHE A 80 -28.57 -14.39 38.86
C PHE A 80 -28.34 -15.87 38.55
N THR A 81 -29.37 -16.56 38.07
CA THR A 81 -29.22 -17.87 37.44
C THR A 81 -29.34 -17.75 35.92
N LEU A 82 -28.51 -18.50 35.19
CA LEU A 82 -28.55 -18.58 33.74
C LEU A 82 -28.71 -20.03 33.33
N LYS A 83 -29.80 -20.36 32.62
CA LYS A 83 -29.94 -21.64 31.96
C LYS A 83 -30.00 -21.43 30.46
N LYS A 84 -29.16 -22.17 29.73
CA LYS A 84 -29.15 -22.20 28.26
C LYS A 84 -29.41 -23.61 27.78
N VAL A 85 -30.26 -23.71 26.76
CA VAL A 85 -30.66 -24.99 26.17
C VAL A 85 -30.50 -24.91 24.67
N TYR A 86 -29.61 -25.73 24.10
CA TYR A 86 -29.47 -25.90 22.67
C TYR A 86 -30.20 -27.15 22.21
N LYS A 87 -31.14 -27.01 21.26
CA LYS A 87 -31.95 -28.13 20.77
C LYS A 87 -32.25 -28.04 19.29
N GLY A 88 -32.45 -29.21 18.70
CA GLY A 88 -33.13 -29.34 17.41
C GLY A 88 -34.65 -29.26 17.63
N TRP A 89 -35.36 -28.57 16.75
CA TRP A 89 -36.82 -28.53 16.75
C TRP A 89 -37.34 -28.49 15.32
N ARG A 90 -38.50 -29.12 15.07
CA ARG A 90 -39.15 -29.16 13.76
C ARG A 90 -40.44 -28.34 13.82
N PRO A 91 -40.51 -27.12 13.27
CA PRO A 91 -41.77 -26.38 13.17
C PRO A 91 -42.77 -27.17 12.34
N ARG A 92 -44.05 -27.13 12.69
CA ARG A 92 -45.08 -27.72 11.83
C ARG A 92 -45.25 -26.89 10.56
N GLN A 93 -45.37 -27.56 9.42
CA GLN A 93 -45.70 -26.91 8.16
C GLN A 93 -47.11 -26.32 8.21
N GLN A 94 -47.27 -25.07 7.76
CA GLN A 94 -48.59 -24.42 7.72
C GLN A 94 -49.52 -25.18 6.77
N GLY A 95 -50.69 -25.58 7.26
CA GLY A 95 -51.76 -26.20 6.47
C GLY A 95 -51.77 -27.74 6.48
N SER A 96 -50.64 -28.42 6.58
CA SER A 96 -50.57 -29.90 6.60
C SER A 96 -50.45 -30.50 8.00
N GLY A 97 -49.87 -29.77 8.97
CA GLY A 97 -49.65 -30.27 10.34
C GLY A 97 -48.46 -31.24 10.49
N ASP A 98 -47.80 -31.58 9.37
CA ASP A 98 -46.60 -32.41 9.30
C ASP A 98 -45.37 -31.69 9.89
N PRO A 99 -44.41 -32.41 10.50
CA PRO A 99 -43.15 -31.83 10.94
C PRO A 99 -42.36 -31.28 9.75
N GLY A 100 -41.98 -30.01 9.81
CA GLY A 100 -41.08 -29.38 8.84
C GLY A 100 -39.61 -29.75 9.07
N ASP A 101 -38.74 -29.03 8.37
CA ASP A 101 -37.30 -29.26 8.42
C ASP A 101 -36.73 -29.02 9.82
N LEU A 102 -35.67 -29.77 10.16
CA LEU A 102 -34.97 -29.60 11.43
C LEU A 102 -34.32 -28.22 11.49
N GLN A 103 -34.70 -27.44 12.50
CA GLN A 103 -34.11 -26.16 12.83
C GLN A 103 -33.41 -26.27 14.18
N HIS A 104 -32.45 -25.39 14.42
CA HIS A 104 -31.77 -25.30 15.72
C HIS A 104 -32.12 -24.00 16.42
N THR A 105 -32.33 -24.08 17.73
CA THR A 105 -32.50 -22.92 18.58
C THR A 105 -31.69 -23.07 19.86
N THR A 106 -31.22 -21.93 20.36
CA THR A 106 -30.70 -21.76 21.71
C THR A 106 -31.72 -20.96 22.49
N ASP A 107 -32.33 -21.59 23.49
CA ASP A 107 -33.27 -20.95 24.41
C ASP A 107 -32.52 -20.49 25.67
N TYR A 108 -32.90 -19.34 26.23
CA TYR A 108 -32.27 -18.74 27.41
C TYR A 108 -33.31 -18.51 28.50
N TRP A 109 -32.93 -18.82 29.74
CA TRP A 109 -33.63 -18.46 30.95
C TRP A 109 -32.69 -17.70 31.86
N ILE A 110 -33.15 -16.57 32.38
CA ILE A 110 -32.45 -15.81 33.42
C ILE A 110 -33.41 -15.70 34.61
N ASP A 111 -32.95 -16.11 35.80
CA ASP A 111 -33.76 -16.19 37.02
C ASP A 111 -35.08 -16.95 36.80
N GLY A 112 -34.98 -18.08 36.07
CA GLY A 112 -36.12 -18.93 35.72
C GLY A 112 -37.05 -18.37 34.63
N THR A 113 -36.83 -17.14 34.15
CA THR A 113 -37.68 -16.51 33.12
C THR A 113 -37.15 -16.78 31.72
N LYS A 114 -37.96 -17.43 30.87
CA LYS A 114 -37.62 -17.71 29.46
C LYS A 114 -37.71 -16.45 28.60
N TYR A 115 -36.66 -16.16 27.84
CA TYR A 115 -36.68 -15.08 26.85
C TYR A 115 -37.33 -15.51 25.53
N LYS A 116 -38.05 -14.59 24.88
CA LYS A 116 -38.73 -14.85 23.60
C LYS A 116 -37.78 -14.93 22.42
N THR A 117 -36.74 -14.10 22.43
CA THR A 117 -35.74 -14.03 21.37
C THR A 117 -34.33 -14.10 21.93
N GLN A 118 -33.40 -14.65 21.14
CA GLN A 118 -31.99 -14.73 21.53
C GLN A 118 -31.35 -13.35 21.68
N SER A 119 -31.71 -12.40 20.81
CA SER A 119 -31.14 -11.04 20.84
C SER A 119 -31.49 -10.31 22.14
N GLU A 120 -32.72 -10.45 22.64
CA GLU A 120 -33.13 -9.89 23.94
C GLU A 120 -32.39 -10.56 25.09
N ALA A 121 -32.27 -11.88 25.06
CA ALA A 121 -31.56 -12.65 26.08
C ALA A 121 -30.08 -12.27 26.16
N LYS A 122 -29.40 -12.20 25.01
CA LYS A 122 -27.99 -11.80 24.93
C LYS A 122 -27.78 -10.39 25.47
N ARG A 123 -28.64 -9.44 25.12
CA ARG A 123 -28.57 -8.07 25.64
C ARG A 123 -28.77 -8.01 27.15
N ALA A 124 -29.71 -8.79 27.68
CA ALA A 124 -29.93 -8.89 29.13
C ALA A 124 -28.73 -9.54 29.84
N LEU A 125 -28.15 -10.59 29.27
CA LEU A 125 -26.96 -11.26 29.81
C LEU A 125 -25.75 -10.32 29.83
N LEU A 126 -25.45 -9.61 28.74
CA LEU A 126 -24.34 -8.65 28.68
C LEU A 126 -24.46 -7.57 29.76
N LYS A 127 -25.68 -7.09 30.04
CA LYS A 127 -25.92 -6.13 31.14
C LYS A 127 -25.61 -6.71 32.50
N LEU A 128 -25.99 -7.96 32.74
CA LEU A 128 -25.70 -8.66 34.00
C LEU A 128 -24.21 -8.96 34.17
N LEU A 129 -23.51 -9.23 33.05
CA LEU A 129 -22.07 -9.40 33.02
C LEU A 129 -21.31 -8.06 33.09
N GLY A 130 -21.98 -6.93 32.92
CA GLY A 130 -21.36 -5.60 32.89
C GLY A 130 -20.52 -5.34 31.64
N THR A 131 -20.82 -6.02 30.54
CA THR A 131 -20.08 -5.98 29.27
C THR A 131 -20.93 -5.46 28.11
N ASP A 132 -22.06 -4.80 28.40
CA ASP A 132 -22.96 -4.20 27.40
C ASP A 132 -22.49 -2.85 26.84
N ARG A 133 -21.32 -2.37 27.29
CA ARG A 133 -20.68 -1.16 26.78
C ARG A 133 -20.46 -1.28 25.27
N GLN A 134 -21.04 -0.35 24.51
CA GLN A 134 -20.73 -0.21 23.10
C GLN A 134 -19.34 0.41 22.93
N LEU A 135 -18.54 -0.23 22.09
CA LEU A 135 -17.29 0.32 21.56
C LEU A 135 -17.64 1.06 20.26
N GLU A 136 -17.15 2.29 20.08
CA GLU A 136 -17.54 3.16 18.96
C GLU A 136 -16.97 2.67 17.63
N THR A 137 -15.75 2.13 17.67
CA THR A 137 -14.97 1.84 16.45
C THR A 137 -14.61 0.37 16.30
N SER A 138 -14.68 -0.42 17.38
CA SER A 138 -14.15 -1.78 17.38
C SER A 138 -15.21 -2.87 17.58
N LYS A 139 -15.06 -3.98 16.85
CA LYS A 139 -15.82 -5.25 17.06
C LYS A 139 -15.26 -6.11 18.20
N PHE A 140 -14.43 -5.50 19.04
CA PHE A 140 -13.73 -6.19 20.12
C PHE A 140 -14.70 -6.70 21.19
N ASP A 141 -14.54 -7.96 21.57
CA ASP A 141 -15.44 -8.65 22.48
C ASP A 141 -14.99 -8.48 23.94
N LEU A 142 -15.65 -7.54 24.64
CA LEU A 142 -15.39 -7.27 26.05
C LEU A 142 -15.71 -8.48 26.94
N THR A 143 -16.68 -9.31 26.58
CA THR A 143 -17.04 -10.49 27.39
C THR A 143 -15.94 -11.53 27.31
N ARG A 144 -15.46 -11.84 26.10
CA ARG A 144 -14.32 -12.74 25.93
C ARG A 144 -13.05 -12.19 26.55
N THR A 145 -12.80 -10.90 26.46
CA THR A 145 -11.64 -10.26 27.10
C THR A 145 -11.57 -10.55 28.60
N LEU A 146 -12.70 -10.57 29.29
CA LEU A 146 -12.76 -10.78 30.73
C LEU A 146 -12.88 -12.26 31.14
N ILE A 147 -13.08 -13.17 30.18
CA ILE A 147 -13.26 -14.61 30.42
C ILE A 147 -12.07 -15.42 29.90
N ASP A 148 -11.48 -15.01 28.78
CA ASP A 148 -10.54 -15.79 27.99
C ASP A 148 -9.16 -15.13 27.98
N PRO A 149 -8.17 -15.70 28.68
CA PRO A 149 -6.80 -15.17 28.68
C PRO A 149 -6.16 -15.12 27.29
N TYR A 150 -6.60 -15.93 26.32
CA TYR A 150 -5.98 -16.00 25.00
C TYR A 150 -6.57 -14.99 24.01
N TYR A 151 -7.72 -14.39 24.32
CA TYR A 151 -8.45 -13.55 23.36
C TYR A 151 -7.64 -12.34 22.86
N ILE A 152 -7.10 -11.52 23.77
CA ILE A 152 -6.37 -10.29 23.39
C ILE A 152 -5.13 -10.60 22.55
N GLY A 153 -4.37 -11.61 22.94
CA GLY A 153 -3.02 -11.83 22.42
C GLY A 153 -2.91 -12.84 21.28
N GLN A 154 -3.93 -13.68 21.05
CA GLN A 154 -3.87 -14.77 20.07
C GLN A 154 -5.12 -14.90 19.18
N GLU A 155 -6.32 -14.73 19.74
CA GLU A 155 -7.55 -15.04 18.98
C GLU A 155 -8.21 -13.82 18.34
N CYS A 156 -8.01 -12.63 18.90
CA CYS A 156 -8.46 -11.39 18.31
C CYS A 156 -7.58 -11.02 17.11
N ASP A 157 -8.19 -10.74 15.96
CA ASP A 157 -7.44 -10.25 14.81
C ASP A 157 -6.79 -8.88 15.12
N TYR A 158 -5.60 -8.66 14.57
CA TYR A 158 -4.81 -7.48 14.91
C TYR A 158 -5.49 -6.16 14.52
N LYS A 159 -6.40 -6.14 13.54
CA LYS A 159 -7.08 -4.91 13.13
C LYS A 159 -8.15 -4.52 14.15
N THR A 160 -8.93 -5.49 14.60
CA THR A 160 -9.89 -5.32 15.70
C THR A 160 -9.17 -4.93 16.99
N LEU A 161 -8.04 -5.59 17.31
CA LEU A 161 -7.23 -5.23 18.46
C LEU A 161 -6.67 -3.80 18.33
N ARG A 162 -6.09 -3.43 17.19
CA ARG A 162 -5.57 -2.08 16.93
C ARG A 162 -6.65 -1.03 17.13
N SER A 163 -7.84 -1.23 16.55
CA SER A 163 -8.97 -0.32 16.70
C SER A 163 -9.36 -0.15 18.17
N PHE A 164 -9.41 -1.25 18.92
CA PHE A 164 -9.71 -1.21 20.34
C PHE A 164 -8.63 -0.48 21.14
N ILE A 165 -7.35 -0.76 20.89
CA ILE A 165 -6.25 -0.07 21.57
C ILE A 165 -6.32 1.43 21.29
N VAL A 166 -6.52 1.86 20.04
CA VAL A 166 -6.69 3.27 19.68
C VAL A 166 -7.87 3.91 20.42
N GLU A 167 -9.00 3.23 20.49
CA GLU A 167 -10.20 3.72 21.19
C GLU A 167 -9.94 3.89 22.71
N VAL A 168 -9.18 2.97 23.31
CA VAL A 168 -8.88 2.96 24.75
C VAL A 168 -7.77 3.97 25.13
N VAL A 169 -6.69 4.03 24.36
CA VAL A 169 -5.51 4.85 24.70
C VAL A 169 -5.55 6.24 24.05
N GLY A 170 -6.43 6.43 23.07
CA GLY A 170 -6.55 7.63 22.24
C GLY A 170 -5.52 7.69 21.11
N ASP A 171 -5.94 8.16 19.93
CA ASP A 171 -5.06 8.27 18.76
C ASP A 171 -4.05 9.42 18.85
N VAL A 172 -2.84 9.20 18.35
CA VAL A 172 -1.79 10.22 18.33
C VAL A 172 -1.98 11.11 17.10
N SER A 173 -2.38 12.36 17.35
CA SER A 173 -2.54 13.34 16.28
C SER A 173 -1.20 13.67 15.64
N ASN A 174 -1.22 14.04 14.35
CA ASN A 174 0.01 14.44 13.67
C ASN A 174 0.55 15.75 14.26
N GLU A 175 -0.33 16.62 14.75
CA GLU A 175 -0.02 17.84 15.49
C GLU A 175 0.78 17.55 16.78
N ASP A 176 0.43 16.51 17.54
CA ASP A 176 1.21 16.09 18.71
C ASP A 176 2.63 15.66 18.32
N VAL A 177 2.79 15.02 17.17
CA VAL A 177 4.11 14.59 16.65
C VAL A 177 4.96 15.81 16.27
N PHE A 178 4.39 16.78 15.55
CA PHE A 178 5.09 18.02 15.19
C PHE A 178 5.40 18.89 16.42
N ALA A 179 4.52 18.91 17.41
CA ALA A 179 4.75 19.63 18.66
C ALA A 179 5.88 19.00 19.49
N ALA A 180 6.02 17.66 19.44
CA ALA A 180 7.08 16.94 20.14
C ALA A 180 8.48 17.19 19.55
N ASP A 181 8.58 17.46 18.24
CA ASP A 181 9.85 17.80 17.57
C ASP A 181 9.62 18.82 16.44
N PRO A 182 9.83 20.13 16.70
CA PRO A 182 9.62 21.19 15.72
C PRO A 182 10.49 21.09 14.46
N THR A 183 11.57 20.30 14.47
CA THR A 183 12.40 20.08 13.27
C THR A 183 11.62 19.37 12.15
N LEU A 184 10.57 18.62 12.51
CA LEU A 184 9.67 17.94 11.58
C LEU A 184 8.79 18.90 10.77
N LEU A 185 8.69 20.18 11.13
CA LEU A 185 7.91 21.16 10.38
C LEU A 185 8.40 21.32 8.94
N VAL A 186 9.69 21.06 8.69
CA VAL A 186 10.30 21.10 7.35
C VAL A 186 9.65 20.09 6.40
N ILE A 187 9.15 18.96 6.91
CA ILE A 187 8.49 17.92 6.09
C ILE A 187 6.96 17.96 6.19
N ARG A 188 6.36 18.97 6.82
CA ARG A 188 4.91 19.00 7.07
C ARG A 188 4.09 18.88 5.78
N ASP A 189 4.45 19.65 4.75
CA ASP A 189 3.75 19.64 3.46
C ASP A 189 3.96 18.33 2.71
N LEU A 190 5.15 17.74 2.80
CA LEU A 190 5.45 16.41 2.27
C LEU A 190 4.55 15.36 2.92
N MET A 191 4.45 15.37 4.25
CA MET A 191 3.60 14.44 4.99
C MET A 191 2.13 14.65 4.66
N ALA A 192 1.65 15.90 4.61
CA ALA A 192 0.26 16.21 4.26
C ALA A 192 -0.11 15.70 2.86
N ARG A 193 0.78 15.84 1.87
CA ARG A 193 0.60 15.32 0.50
C ARG A 193 0.34 13.81 0.48
N TYR A 194 0.93 13.06 1.40
CA TYR A 194 0.78 11.61 1.53
C TYR A 194 -0.15 11.21 2.68
N GLN A 195 -1.08 12.09 3.08
CA GLN A 195 -2.07 11.83 4.14
C GLN A 195 -1.42 11.38 5.46
N TYR A 196 -0.22 11.90 5.73
CA TYR A 196 0.61 11.56 6.88
C TYR A 196 1.02 10.09 7.00
N ASP A 197 1.03 9.37 5.88
CA ASP A 197 1.61 8.02 5.77
C ASP A 197 3.14 8.11 5.62
N PRO A 198 3.93 7.74 6.64
CA PRO A 198 5.39 7.82 6.58
C PRO A 198 5.97 6.85 5.55
N GLY A 199 5.33 5.70 5.31
CA GLY A 199 5.79 4.72 4.33
C GLY A 199 5.69 5.22 2.89
N LEU A 200 4.58 5.88 2.55
CA LEU A 200 4.40 6.49 1.22
C LEU A 200 5.32 7.71 1.02
N ALA A 201 5.43 8.58 2.02
CA ALA A 201 6.36 9.71 1.98
C ALA A 201 7.81 9.26 1.80
N GLN A 202 8.23 8.25 2.58
CA GLN A 202 9.58 7.70 2.52
C GLN A 202 9.89 7.06 1.16
N LYS A 203 8.91 6.37 0.57
CA LYS A 203 9.04 5.80 -0.77
C LYS A 203 9.25 6.87 -1.84
N PHE A 204 8.50 7.97 -1.78
CA PHE A 204 8.66 9.10 -2.70
C PHE A 204 10.04 9.73 -2.56
N VAL A 205 10.47 10.05 -1.34
CA VAL A 205 11.77 10.69 -1.10
C VAL A 205 12.91 9.81 -1.60
N LYS A 206 12.88 8.49 -1.33
CA LYS A 206 13.88 7.54 -1.85
C LYS A 206 13.93 7.48 -3.37
N GLN A 207 12.79 7.60 -4.05
CA GLN A 207 12.75 7.68 -5.52
C GLN A 207 13.41 8.97 -6.02
N GLN A 208 13.17 10.11 -5.36
CA GLN A 208 13.80 11.38 -5.70
C GLN A 208 15.31 11.35 -5.47
N VAL A 209 15.78 10.79 -4.36
CA VAL A 209 17.21 10.57 -4.08
C VAL A 209 17.86 9.75 -5.20
N ALA A 210 17.24 8.65 -5.60
CA ALA A 210 17.78 7.79 -6.67
C ALA A 210 17.80 8.51 -8.04
N ALA A 211 16.75 9.26 -8.37
CA ALA A 211 16.67 10.02 -9.61
C ALA A 211 17.75 11.12 -9.67
N VAL A 212 17.90 11.91 -8.62
CA VAL A 212 18.89 13.00 -8.55
C VAL A 212 20.32 12.44 -8.59
N LYS A 213 20.60 11.33 -7.89
CA LYS A 213 21.91 10.66 -7.96
C LYS A 213 22.27 10.24 -9.38
N LYS A 214 21.33 9.65 -10.11
CA LYS A 214 21.51 9.26 -11.50
C LYS A 214 21.74 10.47 -12.42
N ASP A 215 21.02 11.55 -12.18
CA ASP A 215 21.16 12.80 -12.95
C ASP A 215 22.48 13.52 -12.68
N ILE A 216 23.00 13.45 -11.45
CA ILE A 216 24.35 13.93 -11.09
C ILE A 216 25.39 13.11 -11.84
N GLU A 217 25.34 11.77 -11.74
CA GLU A 217 26.29 10.87 -12.41
C GLU A 217 26.31 11.10 -13.93
N ALA A 218 25.15 11.26 -14.56
CA ALA A 218 25.05 11.56 -15.99
C ALA A 218 25.68 12.92 -16.35
N SER A 219 25.48 13.95 -15.51
CA SER A 219 26.08 15.27 -15.71
C SER A 219 27.60 15.24 -15.48
N GLU A 220 28.09 14.49 -14.50
CA GLU A 220 29.53 14.28 -14.28
C GLU A 220 30.20 13.58 -15.47
N GLN A 221 29.53 12.59 -16.07
CA GLN A 221 30.02 11.94 -17.29
C GLN A 221 30.10 12.93 -18.47
N GLN A 222 29.11 13.80 -18.63
CA GLN A 222 29.14 14.86 -19.64
C GLN A 222 30.29 15.83 -19.41
N VAL A 223 30.50 16.28 -18.16
CA VAL A 223 31.60 17.16 -17.79
C VAL A 223 32.96 16.51 -18.11
N LYS A 224 33.17 15.24 -17.75
CA LYS A 224 34.38 14.49 -18.12
C LYS A 224 34.60 14.44 -19.64
N GLY A 225 33.52 14.26 -20.41
CA GLY A 225 33.57 14.30 -21.87
C GLY A 225 34.03 15.66 -22.42
N LEU A 226 33.50 16.76 -21.89
CA LEU A 226 33.87 18.12 -22.29
C LEU A 226 35.32 18.48 -21.89
N GLU A 227 35.76 18.04 -20.71
CA GLU A 227 37.12 18.28 -20.20
C GLU A 227 38.20 17.50 -20.96
N SER A 228 37.82 16.40 -21.63
CA SER A 228 38.74 15.61 -22.44
C SER A 228 39.19 16.29 -23.74
N VAL A 229 38.53 17.39 -24.12
CA VAL A 229 38.90 18.22 -25.28
C VAL A 229 40.22 18.93 -24.98
N GLN A 230 41.24 18.66 -25.80
CA GLN A 230 42.54 19.29 -25.69
C GLN A 230 42.54 20.67 -26.35
N ASP A 231 43.27 21.61 -25.76
CA ASP A 231 43.55 22.91 -26.38
C ASP A 231 44.64 22.77 -27.45
N VAL A 232 44.77 23.77 -28.30
CA VAL A 232 45.90 23.89 -29.23
C VAL A 232 47.21 24.10 -28.45
N ASP A 233 48.34 23.72 -29.06
CA ASP A 233 49.65 23.91 -28.44
C ASP A 233 49.91 25.41 -28.14
N PRO A 234 50.33 25.79 -26.92
CA PRO A 234 50.53 27.19 -26.55
C PRO A 234 51.56 27.92 -27.40
N THR A 235 52.56 27.20 -27.91
CA THR A 235 53.60 27.73 -28.81
C THR A 235 52.99 28.05 -30.17
N LEU A 236 52.20 27.12 -30.73
CA LEU A 236 51.48 27.31 -31.99
C LEU A 236 50.46 28.44 -31.91
N LEU A 237 49.72 28.56 -30.79
CA LEU A 237 48.78 29.65 -30.57
C LEU A 237 49.49 31.01 -30.58
N LYS A 238 50.63 31.10 -29.89
CA LYS A 238 51.43 32.33 -29.83
C LYS A 238 52.01 32.69 -31.19
N GLU A 239 52.54 31.70 -31.92
CA GLU A 239 53.04 31.87 -33.28
C GLU A 239 51.95 32.32 -34.25
N ALA A 240 50.73 31.79 -34.13
CA ALA A 240 49.59 32.21 -34.93
C ALA A 240 49.19 33.67 -34.64
N GLN A 241 49.14 34.06 -33.36
CA GLN A 241 48.82 35.42 -32.94
C GLN A 241 49.88 36.44 -33.42
N GLU A 242 51.16 36.10 -33.29
CA GLU A 242 52.29 36.92 -33.73
C GLU A 242 52.34 37.01 -35.27
N SER A 243 52.11 35.90 -35.97
CA SER A 243 52.04 35.84 -37.43
C SER A 243 50.90 36.70 -37.98
N ILE A 244 49.70 36.60 -37.41
CA ILE A 244 48.57 37.47 -37.80
C ILE A 244 48.92 38.95 -37.57
N THR A 245 49.48 39.29 -36.41
CA THR A 245 49.88 40.67 -36.10
C THR A 245 50.96 41.19 -37.08
N GLN A 246 51.89 40.32 -37.50
CA GLN A 246 52.93 40.66 -38.45
C GLN A 246 52.37 40.81 -39.87
N ILE A 247 51.48 39.91 -40.30
CA ILE A 247 50.78 39.99 -41.57
C ILE A 247 49.91 41.25 -41.64
N ASP A 248 49.18 41.58 -40.57
CA ASP A 248 48.38 42.81 -40.48
C ASP A 248 49.25 44.06 -40.59
N LYS A 249 50.45 44.07 -39.97
CA LYS A 249 51.44 45.16 -40.13
C LYS A 249 51.97 45.25 -41.56
N GLN A 250 52.21 44.12 -42.23
CA GLN A 250 52.65 44.08 -43.62
C GLN A 250 51.56 44.60 -44.56
N ILE A 251 50.31 44.14 -44.38
CA ILE A 251 49.15 44.63 -45.12
C ILE A 251 48.98 46.14 -44.91
N ALA A 252 49.05 46.63 -43.67
CA ALA A 252 48.99 48.07 -43.38
C ALA A 252 50.14 48.85 -44.03
N GLY A 253 51.36 48.30 -44.02
CA GLY A 253 52.52 48.91 -44.69
C GLY A 253 52.38 48.97 -46.22
N LEU A 254 51.88 47.90 -46.84
CA LEU A 254 51.58 47.83 -48.28
C LEU A 254 50.43 48.78 -48.66
N GLN A 255 49.43 48.93 -47.81
CA GLN A 255 48.34 49.89 -47.96
C GLN A 255 48.83 51.35 -47.84
N VAL A 256 49.81 51.62 -46.96
CA VAL A 256 50.46 52.94 -46.87
C VAL A 256 51.32 53.23 -48.11
N GLN A 257 52.06 52.25 -48.64
CA GLN A 257 52.80 52.38 -49.90
C GLN A 257 51.89 52.68 -51.10
N LEU A 258 50.69 52.10 -51.13
CA LEU A 258 49.64 52.41 -52.10
C LEU A 258 49.10 53.84 -51.97
N SER A 259 49.05 54.39 -50.76
CA SER A 259 48.55 55.73 -50.48
C SER A 259 49.56 56.87 -50.66
N GLY A 260 50.86 56.56 -50.82
CA GLY A 260 51.95 57.55 -50.88
C GLY A 260 52.17 58.25 -52.23
N ARG A 261 51.27 58.10 -53.22
CA ARG A 261 51.28 58.87 -54.47
C ARG A 261 50.04 59.75 -54.51
N ASP A 262 50.15 60.94 -53.93
CA ASP A 262 49.03 61.88 -53.80
C ASP A 262 48.53 62.39 -55.16
N ASN A 263 47.30 61.99 -55.51
CA ASN A 263 46.45 62.71 -56.45
C ASN A 263 45.25 63.27 -55.67
N PRO A 264 45.12 64.61 -55.55
CA PRO A 264 44.03 65.26 -54.81
C PRO A 264 42.63 64.80 -55.25
N GLN A 265 42.44 64.45 -56.52
CA GLN A 265 41.17 63.96 -57.05
C GLN A 265 40.84 62.53 -56.58
N ILE A 266 41.86 61.69 -56.33
CA ILE A 266 41.68 60.35 -55.77
C ILE A 266 41.31 60.45 -54.28
N ASN A 267 41.93 61.37 -53.54
CA ASN A 267 41.59 61.60 -52.13
C ASN A 267 40.18 62.17 -51.95
N GLU A 268 39.72 63.07 -52.82
CA GLU A 268 38.35 63.58 -52.81
C GLU A 268 37.33 62.49 -53.19
N ALA A 269 37.61 61.68 -54.21
CA ALA A 269 36.80 60.52 -54.57
C ALA A 269 36.74 59.47 -53.42
N LYS A 270 37.85 59.27 -52.70
CA LYS A 270 37.93 58.38 -51.52
C LYS A 270 37.09 58.89 -50.36
N LEU A 271 37.14 60.19 -50.07
CA LEU A 271 36.30 60.81 -49.03
C LEU A 271 34.81 60.70 -49.40
N LYS A 272 34.45 60.93 -50.66
CA LYS A 272 33.07 60.78 -51.15
C LYS A 272 32.59 59.32 -51.09
N LEU A 273 33.44 58.36 -51.47
CA LEU A 273 33.17 56.92 -51.31
C LEU A 273 32.98 56.57 -49.83
N SER A 274 33.84 57.09 -48.93
CA SER A 274 33.72 56.87 -47.49
C SER A 274 32.43 57.44 -46.91
N ASP A 275 32.02 58.64 -47.32
CA ASP A 275 30.75 59.28 -46.90
C ASP A 275 29.52 58.48 -47.38
N MET A 276 29.50 58.03 -48.64
CA MET A 276 28.39 57.20 -49.14
C MET A 276 28.39 55.80 -48.52
N THR A 277 29.56 55.25 -48.20
CA THR A 277 29.68 53.97 -47.48
C THR A 277 29.16 54.10 -46.05
N LEU A 278 29.42 55.22 -45.38
CA LEU A 278 28.88 55.51 -44.05
C LEU A 278 27.36 55.64 -44.09
N LYS A 279 26.81 56.39 -45.05
CA LYS A 279 25.35 56.53 -45.25
C LYS A 279 24.68 55.20 -45.60
N LEU A 280 25.32 54.36 -46.40
CA LEU A 280 24.85 53.00 -46.68
C LEU A 280 24.87 52.14 -45.42
N ALA A 281 25.90 52.26 -44.58
CA ALA A 281 25.96 51.56 -43.30
C ALA A 281 24.84 52.00 -42.36
N GLU A 282 24.60 53.30 -42.21
CA GLU A 282 23.49 53.85 -41.40
C GLU A 282 22.11 53.40 -41.91
N SER A 283 21.90 53.41 -43.23
CA SER A 283 20.65 52.94 -43.86
C SER A 283 20.42 51.44 -43.62
N ARG A 284 21.47 50.63 -43.75
CA ARG A 284 21.43 49.19 -43.41
C ARG A 284 21.16 48.94 -41.93
N THR A 285 21.70 49.76 -41.03
CA THR A 285 21.39 49.66 -39.60
C THR A 285 19.91 49.92 -39.34
N LYS A 286 19.31 50.93 -40.00
CA LYS A 286 17.87 51.22 -39.87
C LYS A 286 16.98 50.11 -40.45
N ASP A 287 17.32 49.57 -41.61
CA ASP A 287 16.60 48.44 -42.20
C ASP A 287 16.68 47.20 -41.29
N MET A 288 17.85 46.95 -40.69
CA MET A 288 18.07 45.88 -39.73
C MET A 288 17.26 46.09 -38.43
N GLU A 289 17.20 47.31 -37.90
CA GLU A 289 16.37 47.65 -36.73
C GLU A 289 14.88 47.44 -37.01
N ALA A 290 14.39 47.80 -38.19
CA ALA A 290 13.00 47.59 -38.60
C ALA A 290 12.64 46.10 -38.72
N VAL A 291 13.54 45.30 -39.31
CA VAL A 291 13.39 43.84 -39.38
C VAL A 291 13.43 43.21 -37.98
N GLN A 292 14.34 43.68 -37.11
CA GLN A 292 14.43 43.21 -35.72
C GLN A 292 13.17 43.50 -34.92
N GLU A 293 12.59 44.71 -35.03
CA GLU A 293 11.36 45.05 -34.31
C GLU A 293 10.15 44.25 -34.81
N HIS A 294 10.03 44.07 -36.13
CA HIS A 294 8.99 43.22 -36.73
C HIS A 294 9.12 41.76 -36.26
N ASN A 295 10.33 41.19 -36.34
CA ASN A 295 10.57 39.81 -35.91
C ASN A 295 10.38 39.64 -34.39
N ARG A 296 10.72 40.65 -33.57
CA ARG A 296 10.53 40.60 -32.11
C ARG A 296 9.06 40.39 -31.71
N GLN A 297 8.13 41.03 -32.40
CA GLN A 297 6.69 40.88 -32.12
C GLN A 297 6.19 39.48 -32.51
N ILE A 298 6.67 38.96 -33.65
CA ILE A 298 6.36 37.61 -34.12
C ILE A 298 6.98 36.56 -33.19
N GLU A 299 8.22 36.75 -32.74
CA GLU A 299 8.93 35.86 -31.81
C GLU A 299 8.24 35.80 -30.44
N ALA A 300 7.69 36.92 -29.96
CA ALA A 300 6.91 36.95 -28.72
C ALA A 300 5.64 36.11 -28.83
N GLU A 301 4.91 36.20 -29.95
CA GLU A 301 3.70 35.39 -30.17
C GLU A 301 4.03 33.92 -30.45
N ILE A 302 5.14 33.63 -31.15
CA ILE A 302 5.69 32.28 -31.31
C ILE A 302 5.96 31.67 -29.92
N SER A 303 6.64 32.40 -29.03
CA SER A 303 6.95 31.92 -27.68
C SER A 303 5.69 31.63 -26.87
N ARG A 304 4.67 32.48 -27.00
CA ARG A 304 3.37 32.27 -26.35
C ARG A 304 2.65 31.02 -26.88
N LEU A 305 2.54 30.87 -28.19
CA LEU A 305 1.88 29.71 -28.81
C LEU A 305 2.64 28.40 -28.59
N GLN A 306 3.97 28.44 -28.53
CA GLN A 306 4.80 27.30 -28.13
C GLN A 306 4.44 26.82 -26.72
N LYS A 307 4.21 27.74 -25.79
CA LYS A 307 3.77 27.39 -24.43
C LYS A 307 2.38 26.75 -24.43
N VAL A 308 1.42 27.32 -25.19
CA VAL A 308 0.07 26.75 -25.34
C VAL A 308 0.12 25.34 -25.95
N GLN A 309 0.91 25.15 -27.00
CA GLN A 309 1.12 23.84 -27.63
C GLN A 309 1.72 22.83 -26.64
N GLN A 310 2.72 23.24 -25.87
CA GLN A 310 3.38 22.38 -24.88
C GLN A 310 2.42 21.99 -23.75
N ASP A 311 1.65 22.94 -23.23
CA ASP A 311 0.67 22.70 -22.17
C ASP A 311 -0.44 21.75 -22.63
N ALA A 312 -1.01 21.97 -23.83
CA ALA A 312 -2.02 21.08 -24.42
C ALA A 312 -1.47 19.67 -24.67
N THR A 313 -0.25 19.56 -25.19
CA THR A 313 0.43 18.26 -25.39
C THR A 313 0.65 17.53 -24.07
N TRP A 314 1.08 18.25 -23.02
CA TRP A 314 1.28 17.66 -21.70
C TRP A 314 -0.02 17.17 -21.08
N GLN A 315 -1.12 17.94 -21.20
CA GLN A 315 -2.44 17.55 -20.72
C GLN A 315 -2.98 16.33 -21.47
N ALA A 316 -2.82 16.28 -22.80
CA ALA A 316 -3.17 15.11 -23.60
C ALA A 316 -2.37 13.87 -23.15
N GLN A 317 -1.06 13.99 -22.93
CA GLN A 317 -0.21 12.89 -22.45
C GLN A 317 -0.61 12.39 -21.05
N ASP A 318 -1.01 13.29 -20.14
CA ASP A 318 -1.50 12.89 -18.82
C ASP A 318 -2.80 12.08 -18.92
N LEU A 319 -3.75 12.54 -19.73
CA LEU A 319 -4.99 11.83 -19.98
C LEU A 319 -4.76 10.49 -20.70
N ILE A 320 -3.78 10.40 -21.61
CA ILE A 320 -3.39 9.13 -22.24
C ILE A 320 -2.88 8.14 -21.19
N ARG A 321 -2.09 8.58 -20.19
CA ARG A 321 -1.68 7.70 -19.08
C ARG A 321 -2.88 7.21 -18.27
N ARG A 322 -3.84 8.08 -17.97
CA ARG A 322 -5.08 7.72 -17.26
C ARG A 322 -5.94 6.74 -18.07
N LYS A 323 -6.06 6.96 -19.38
CA LYS A 323 -6.73 6.06 -20.33
C LYS A 323 -6.11 4.66 -20.28
N VAL A 324 -4.78 4.55 -20.41
CA VAL A 324 -4.07 3.26 -20.35
C VAL A 324 -4.28 2.58 -19.00
N SER A 325 -4.26 3.34 -17.90
CA SER A 325 -4.56 2.80 -16.57
C SER A 325 -5.98 2.23 -16.47
N ALA A 326 -6.98 2.94 -17.00
CA ALA A 326 -8.37 2.48 -17.03
C ALA A 326 -8.54 1.24 -17.92
N GLU A 327 -7.93 1.22 -19.11
CA GLU A 327 -7.94 0.06 -20.02
C GLU A 327 -7.29 -1.17 -19.37
N ASN A 328 -6.18 -1.00 -18.64
CA ASN A 328 -5.54 -2.07 -17.88
C ASN A 328 -6.40 -2.54 -16.70
N ALA A 329 -7.13 -1.64 -16.03
CA ALA A 329 -8.04 -2.01 -14.95
C ALA A 329 -9.21 -2.85 -15.47
N ILE A 330 -9.79 -2.46 -16.62
CA ILE A 330 -10.85 -3.22 -17.29
C ILE A 330 -10.35 -4.63 -17.65
N LEU A 331 -9.21 -4.72 -18.35
CA LEU A 331 -8.63 -6.00 -18.76
C LEU A 331 -8.28 -6.89 -17.56
N GLY A 332 -7.68 -6.30 -16.52
CA GLY A 332 -7.31 -7.01 -15.30
C GLY A 332 -8.52 -7.52 -14.52
N ASN A 333 -9.59 -6.72 -14.44
CA ASN A 333 -10.84 -7.14 -13.81
C ASN A 333 -11.52 -8.24 -14.64
N ASP A 334 -11.52 -8.15 -15.97
CA ASP A 334 -12.07 -9.19 -16.86
C ASP A 334 -11.35 -10.55 -16.68
N GLN A 335 -10.02 -10.54 -16.63
CA GLN A 335 -9.25 -11.77 -16.39
C GLN A 335 -9.55 -12.40 -15.03
N ARG A 336 -9.69 -11.56 -13.99
CA ARG A 336 -10.03 -12.03 -12.63
C ARG A 336 -11.46 -12.56 -12.56
N ILE A 337 -12.42 -11.89 -13.20
CA ILE A 337 -13.81 -12.36 -13.28
C ILE A 337 -13.86 -13.70 -14.01
N ALA A 338 -13.16 -13.85 -15.14
CA ALA A 338 -13.11 -15.12 -15.88
C ALA A 338 -12.51 -16.25 -15.03
N SER A 339 -11.43 -15.99 -14.29
CA SER A 339 -10.84 -16.96 -13.37
C SER A 339 -11.78 -17.35 -12.24
N ILE A 340 -12.51 -16.38 -11.66
CA ILE A 340 -13.50 -16.63 -10.61
C ILE A 340 -14.68 -17.45 -11.14
N GLU A 341 -15.20 -17.14 -12.33
CA GLU A 341 -16.29 -17.92 -12.92
C GLU A 341 -15.85 -19.35 -13.28
N GLN A 342 -14.59 -19.55 -13.69
CA GLN A 342 -14.03 -20.90 -13.86
C GLN A 342 -14.00 -21.66 -12.52
N GLN A 343 -13.43 -21.06 -11.46
CA GLN A 343 -13.40 -21.68 -10.13
C GLN A 343 -14.79 -22.00 -9.61
N LYS A 344 -15.75 -21.11 -9.84
CA LYS A 344 -17.14 -21.31 -9.47
C LYS A 344 -17.76 -22.48 -10.22
N SER A 345 -17.51 -22.61 -11.53
CA SER A 345 -17.95 -23.75 -12.34
C SER A 345 -17.37 -25.08 -11.82
N GLU A 346 -16.09 -25.11 -11.46
CA GLU A 346 -15.42 -26.28 -10.88
C GLU A 346 -16.07 -26.68 -9.54
N LEU A 347 -16.34 -25.70 -8.67
CA LEU A 347 -17.03 -25.90 -7.39
C LEU A 347 -18.49 -26.34 -7.58
N GLU A 348 -19.21 -25.81 -8.56
CA GLU A 348 -20.57 -26.22 -8.90
C GLU A 348 -20.61 -27.67 -9.40
N SER A 349 -19.65 -28.08 -10.22
CA SER A 349 -19.48 -29.48 -10.64
C SER A 349 -19.19 -30.38 -9.43
N ARG A 350 -18.27 -29.96 -8.56
CA ARG A 350 -17.95 -30.73 -7.35
C ARG A 350 -19.14 -30.85 -6.39
N LYS A 351 -19.95 -29.80 -6.29
CA LYS A 351 -21.19 -29.81 -5.51
C LYS A 351 -22.19 -30.83 -6.08
N ALA A 352 -22.33 -30.90 -7.40
CA ALA A 352 -23.20 -31.88 -8.06
C ALA A 352 -22.71 -33.32 -7.81
N GLU A 353 -21.39 -33.56 -7.87
CA GLU A 353 -20.78 -34.87 -7.53
C GLU A 353 -21.07 -35.28 -6.09
N LEU A 354 -20.89 -34.35 -5.13
CA LEU A 354 -21.19 -34.63 -3.72
C LEU A 354 -22.67 -34.93 -3.50
N LEU A 355 -23.57 -34.24 -4.20
CA LEU A 355 -25.00 -34.52 -4.14
C LEU A 355 -25.33 -35.92 -4.69
N GLN A 356 -24.66 -36.34 -5.77
CA GLN A 356 -24.80 -37.70 -6.29
C GLN A 356 -24.26 -38.75 -5.30
N GLN A 357 -23.09 -38.51 -4.69
CA GLN A 357 -22.53 -39.38 -3.67
C GLN A 357 -23.43 -39.48 -2.44
N TYR A 358 -24.05 -38.35 -2.05
CA TYR A 358 -25.03 -38.31 -0.98
C TYR A 358 -26.21 -39.25 -1.28
N HIS A 359 -26.87 -39.08 -2.44
CA HIS A 359 -28.01 -39.92 -2.81
C HIS A 359 -27.64 -41.40 -2.97
N GLN A 360 -26.45 -41.70 -3.50
CA GLN A 360 -25.95 -43.07 -3.58
C GLN A 360 -25.79 -43.69 -2.20
N ARG A 361 -25.08 -43.01 -1.29
CA ARG A 361 -24.82 -43.51 0.07
C ARG A 361 -26.09 -43.57 0.91
N GLU A 362 -27.00 -42.62 0.74
CA GLU A 362 -28.31 -42.58 1.40
C GLU A 362 -29.19 -43.76 0.97
N GLY A 363 -29.16 -44.12 -0.32
CA GLY A 363 -29.93 -45.24 -0.88
C GLY A 363 -29.38 -46.63 -0.56
N GLU A 364 -28.18 -46.77 0.01
CA GLU A 364 -27.63 -48.07 0.40
C GLU A 364 -28.39 -48.66 1.61
N GLU A 365 -28.70 -49.95 1.58
CA GLU A 365 -29.33 -50.66 2.70
C GLU A 365 -28.34 -51.64 3.36
N TYR A 366 -28.54 -51.92 4.64
CA TYR A 366 -27.72 -52.91 5.35
C TYR A 366 -28.02 -54.31 4.81
N ILE A 367 -27.05 -54.91 4.12
CA ILE A 367 -27.10 -56.31 3.71
C ILE A 367 -26.29 -57.12 4.74
N ALA A 368 -26.95 -58.04 5.44
CA ALA A 368 -26.28 -58.92 6.38
C ALA A 368 -25.22 -59.76 5.63
N GLN A 369 -23.96 -59.67 6.05
CA GLN A 369 -22.92 -60.58 5.56
C GLN A 369 -23.19 -62.00 6.07
N GLU A 370 -22.68 -63.00 5.35
CA GLU A 370 -22.91 -64.46 5.52
C GLU A 370 -22.54 -65.07 6.89
N THR A 371 -22.42 -64.30 7.98
CA THR A 371 -22.47 -64.85 9.34
C THR A 371 -23.90 -65.22 9.64
N GLN A 372 -24.26 -66.46 9.28
CA GLN A 372 -25.58 -67.02 9.51
C GLN A 372 -25.96 -66.93 11.00
N GLU A 373 -27.26 -66.77 11.25
CA GLU A 373 -27.80 -66.85 12.61
C GLU A 373 -27.38 -68.18 13.25
N GLU A 374 -26.57 -68.12 14.31
CA GLU A 374 -26.15 -69.31 15.04
C GLU A 374 -27.27 -69.70 16.00
N LYS A 375 -28.15 -70.61 15.58
CA LYS A 375 -29.29 -71.05 16.37
C LYS A 375 -28.93 -72.24 17.25
N CYS A 376 -29.34 -72.19 18.52
CA CYS A 376 -29.27 -73.32 19.42
C CYS A 376 -30.10 -74.48 18.84
N PRO A 377 -29.53 -75.66 18.55
CA PRO A 377 -30.26 -76.76 17.91
C PRO A 377 -31.33 -77.40 18.81
N ASN A 378 -31.34 -77.09 20.11
CA ASN A 378 -32.29 -77.65 21.07
C ASN A 378 -33.53 -76.76 21.30
N CYS A 379 -33.39 -75.43 21.28
CA CYS A 379 -34.49 -74.49 21.56
C CYS A 379 -34.68 -73.39 20.49
N GLY A 380 -33.82 -73.32 19.46
CA GLY A 380 -33.92 -72.36 18.36
C GLY A 380 -33.43 -70.93 18.68
N TYR A 381 -32.94 -70.67 19.90
CA TYR A 381 -32.46 -69.34 20.31
C TYR A 381 -31.20 -68.91 19.53
N VAL A 382 -31.15 -67.67 19.03
CA VAL A 382 -30.00 -67.12 18.27
C VAL A 382 -28.89 -66.70 19.23
N LEU A 383 -27.80 -67.46 19.23
CA LEU A 383 -26.67 -67.31 20.15
C LEU A 383 -25.81 -66.08 19.83
N ASN A 384 -25.68 -65.71 18.55
CA ASN A 384 -24.87 -64.59 18.09
C ASN A 384 -25.65 -63.27 17.90
N GLN A 385 -26.81 -63.13 18.55
CA GLN A 385 -27.70 -61.97 18.36
C GLN A 385 -27.05 -60.62 18.71
N GLU A 386 -26.20 -60.57 19.74
CA GLU A 386 -25.48 -59.35 20.11
C GLU A 386 -24.43 -58.95 19.07
N ALA A 387 -23.74 -59.92 18.47
CA ALA A 387 -22.75 -59.67 17.42
C ALA A 387 -23.43 -59.14 16.15
N LEU A 388 -24.55 -59.75 15.72
CA LEU A 388 -25.33 -59.30 14.58
C LEU A 388 -25.88 -57.87 14.77
N LYS A 389 -26.35 -57.54 15.98
CA LYS A 389 -26.75 -56.16 16.33
C LYS A 389 -25.57 -55.20 16.26
N SER A 390 -24.41 -55.59 16.81
CA SER A 390 -23.19 -54.77 16.79
C SER A 390 -22.72 -54.43 15.37
N TYR A 391 -22.72 -55.40 14.45
CA TYR A 391 -22.34 -55.15 13.05
C TYR A 391 -23.29 -54.21 12.34
N ARG A 392 -24.60 -54.38 12.53
CA ARG A 392 -25.62 -53.47 11.98
C ARG A 392 -25.43 -52.05 12.52
N THR A 393 -25.28 -51.89 13.84
CA THR A 393 -25.04 -50.58 14.46
C THR A 393 -23.73 -49.95 13.96
N ALA A 394 -22.67 -50.73 13.75
CA ALA A 394 -21.41 -50.24 13.21
C ALA A 394 -21.55 -49.76 11.76
N TRP A 395 -22.28 -50.50 10.92
CA TRP A 395 -22.58 -50.10 9.54
C TRP A 395 -23.45 -48.83 9.49
N GLU A 396 -24.52 -48.77 10.30
CA GLU A 396 -25.40 -47.60 10.40
C GLU A 396 -24.61 -46.36 10.87
N SER A 397 -23.72 -46.52 11.86
CA SER A 397 -22.83 -45.45 12.32
C SER A 397 -21.84 -45.00 11.24
N ASN A 398 -21.28 -45.93 10.46
CA ASN A 398 -20.35 -45.60 9.38
C ASN A 398 -21.06 -44.88 8.23
N LYS A 399 -22.24 -45.37 7.81
CA LYS A 399 -23.08 -44.70 6.81
C LYS A 399 -23.43 -43.27 7.24
N GLN A 400 -23.84 -43.08 8.50
CA GLN A 400 -24.15 -41.74 9.01
C GLN A 400 -22.93 -40.81 8.98
N ARG A 401 -21.75 -41.28 9.40
CA ARG A 401 -20.51 -40.47 9.34
C ARG A 401 -20.17 -40.03 7.93
N ASP A 402 -20.33 -40.91 6.95
CA ASP A 402 -20.05 -40.57 5.55
C ASP A 402 -21.06 -39.55 5.01
N LEU A 403 -22.34 -39.70 5.34
CA LEU A 403 -23.38 -38.72 4.99
C LEU A 403 -23.09 -37.35 5.62
N ASP A 404 -22.75 -37.31 6.91
CA ASP A 404 -22.40 -36.08 7.61
C ASP A 404 -21.17 -35.40 6.98
N TYR A 405 -20.17 -36.20 6.58
CA TYR A 405 -18.98 -35.71 5.88
C TYR A 405 -19.34 -35.09 4.53
N ILE A 406 -20.15 -35.78 3.72
CA ILE A 406 -20.61 -35.28 2.41
C ILE A 406 -21.42 -33.98 2.57
N ILE A 407 -22.31 -33.91 3.56
CA ILE A 407 -23.11 -32.71 3.86
C ILE A 407 -22.21 -31.54 4.25
N ARG A 408 -21.22 -31.77 5.13
CA ARG A 408 -20.27 -30.71 5.55
C ARG A 408 -19.50 -30.16 4.37
N GLN A 409 -18.96 -31.04 3.51
CA GLN A 409 -18.26 -30.64 2.29
C GLN A 409 -19.18 -29.86 1.33
N GLY A 410 -20.43 -30.29 1.16
CA GLY A 410 -21.41 -29.60 0.33
C GLY A 410 -21.77 -28.19 0.86
N LYS A 411 -21.90 -28.03 2.18
CA LYS A 411 -22.14 -26.72 2.82
C LYS A 411 -20.93 -25.79 2.67
N GLN A 412 -19.71 -26.31 2.82
CA GLN A 412 -18.48 -25.53 2.62
C GLN A 412 -18.38 -25.02 1.18
N ILE A 413 -18.56 -25.90 0.19
CA ILE A 413 -18.54 -25.53 -1.23
C ILE A 413 -19.60 -24.49 -1.56
N LYS A 414 -20.80 -24.58 -0.96
CA LYS A 414 -21.85 -23.57 -1.14
C LYS A 414 -21.38 -22.18 -0.67
N ASN A 415 -20.76 -22.10 0.50
CA ASN A 415 -20.24 -20.84 1.04
C ASN A 415 -19.10 -20.29 0.17
N ASP A 416 -18.22 -21.16 -0.34
CA ASP A 416 -17.14 -20.77 -1.24
C ASP A 416 -17.68 -20.18 -2.56
N ILE A 417 -18.74 -20.79 -3.13
CA ILE A 417 -19.43 -20.27 -4.31
C ILE A 417 -20.06 -18.88 -4.02
N GLU A 418 -20.70 -18.69 -2.85
CA GLU A 418 -21.29 -17.40 -2.47
C GLU A 418 -20.22 -16.31 -2.29
N ASN A 419 -19.08 -16.64 -1.67
CA ASN A 419 -17.94 -15.74 -1.53
C ASN A 419 -17.33 -15.35 -2.89
N LEU A 420 -17.21 -16.31 -3.81
CA LEU A 420 -16.73 -16.05 -5.17
C LEU A 420 -17.70 -15.15 -5.95
N LYS A 421 -19.01 -15.34 -5.79
CA LYS A 421 -20.03 -14.46 -6.39
C LYS A 421 -19.88 -13.01 -5.90
N PHE A 422 -19.75 -12.81 -4.59
CA PHE A 422 -19.55 -11.47 -4.04
C PHE A 422 -18.30 -10.78 -4.61
N LYS A 423 -17.18 -11.50 -4.70
CA LYS A 423 -15.94 -10.98 -5.30
C LYS A 423 -16.09 -10.66 -6.79
N ALA A 424 -16.80 -11.50 -7.55
CA ALA A 424 -17.08 -11.23 -8.96
C ALA A 424 -17.92 -9.96 -9.14
N ASP A 425 -18.93 -9.75 -8.30
CA ASP A 425 -19.80 -8.58 -8.38
C ASP A 425 -19.07 -7.28 -8.00
N GLU A 426 -18.15 -7.33 -7.03
CA GLU A 426 -17.27 -6.19 -6.71
C GLU A 426 -16.35 -5.82 -7.90
N LEU A 427 -15.74 -6.82 -8.53
CA LEU A 427 -14.90 -6.62 -9.72
C LEU A 427 -15.71 -6.11 -10.92
N ARG A 428 -16.96 -6.55 -11.09
CA ARG A 428 -17.88 -6.05 -12.13
C ARG A 428 -18.19 -4.57 -11.93
N LYS A 429 -18.50 -4.14 -10.71
CA LYS A 429 -18.71 -2.71 -10.41
C LYS A 429 -17.48 -1.87 -10.74
N GLY A 430 -16.29 -2.31 -10.28
CA GLY A 430 -15.05 -1.59 -10.58
C GLY A 430 -14.70 -1.56 -12.07
N LYS A 431 -15.14 -2.56 -12.85
CA LYS A 431 -15.05 -2.55 -14.31
C LYS A 431 -16.03 -1.56 -14.94
N GLU A 432 -17.30 -1.59 -14.53
CA GLU A 432 -18.35 -0.68 -15.02
C GLU A 432 -17.96 0.79 -14.79
N ASP A 433 -17.45 1.12 -13.61
CA ASP A 433 -16.95 2.47 -13.29
C ASP A 433 -15.82 2.91 -14.24
N ALA A 434 -14.90 2.01 -14.55
CA ALA A 434 -13.79 2.29 -15.47
C ALA A 434 -14.27 2.42 -16.93
N GLU A 435 -15.25 1.63 -17.34
CA GLU A 435 -15.87 1.68 -18.67
C GLU A 435 -16.69 2.96 -18.87
N GLU A 436 -17.39 3.44 -17.84
CA GLU A 436 -18.19 4.69 -17.89
C GLU A 436 -17.30 5.93 -18.04
N ASN A 437 -16.15 5.95 -17.37
CA ASN A 437 -15.24 7.10 -17.40
C ASN A 437 -14.36 7.16 -18.67
N LEU A 438 -14.15 6.02 -19.34
CA LEU A 438 -13.23 5.92 -20.48
C LEU A 438 -13.64 6.77 -21.70
N PRO A 439 -14.93 6.88 -22.10
CA PRO A 439 -15.39 7.77 -23.16
C PRO A 439 -15.06 9.25 -22.90
N LEU A 440 -15.27 9.71 -21.66
CA LEU A 440 -14.98 11.10 -21.27
C LEU A 440 -13.49 11.41 -21.41
N ILE A 441 -12.63 10.52 -20.92
CA ILE A 441 -11.17 10.65 -21.07
C ILE A 441 -10.77 10.67 -22.56
N LYS A 442 -11.35 9.79 -23.38
CA LYS A 442 -11.09 9.74 -24.82
C LYS A 442 -11.53 11.03 -25.54
N GLN A 443 -12.64 11.63 -25.11
CA GLN A 443 -13.09 12.90 -25.65
C GLN A 443 -12.11 14.04 -25.30
N GLN A 444 -11.72 14.15 -24.03
CA GLN A 444 -10.79 15.19 -23.56
C GLN A 444 -9.42 15.09 -24.25
N ILE A 445 -8.93 13.88 -24.51
CA ILE A 445 -7.69 13.68 -25.29
C ILE A 445 -7.83 14.31 -26.68
N ARG A 446 -8.93 14.05 -27.39
CA ARG A 446 -9.17 14.60 -28.74
C ARG A 446 -9.26 16.12 -28.73
N GLU A 447 -9.84 16.70 -27.69
CA GLU A 447 -9.93 18.15 -27.51
C GLU A 447 -8.53 18.76 -27.37
N PHE A 448 -7.68 18.23 -26.48
CA PHE A 448 -6.32 18.73 -26.31
C PHE A 448 -5.39 18.45 -27.51
N GLU A 449 -5.55 17.31 -28.20
CA GLU A 449 -4.83 17.03 -29.44
C GLU A 449 -5.19 18.03 -30.54
N LYS A 450 -6.47 18.42 -30.63
CA LYS A 450 -6.94 19.46 -31.56
C LYS A 450 -6.35 20.82 -31.21
N ASP A 451 -6.33 21.19 -29.94
CA ASP A 451 -5.75 22.47 -29.49
C ASP A 451 -4.24 22.53 -29.78
N ALA A 452 -3.51 21.43 -29.54
CA ALA A 452 -2.10 21.31 -29.87
C ALA A 452 -1.84 21.44 -31.38
N GLN A 453 -2.68 20.80 -32.21
CA GLN A 453 -2.57 20.90 -33.67
C GLN A 453 -2.87 22.32 -34.17
N GLN A 454 -3.91 22.97 -33.64
CA GLN A 454 -4.23 24.36 -34.00
C GLN A 454 -3.08 25.31 -33.65
N ALA A 455 -2.48 25.17 -32.46
CA ALA A 455 -1.32 25.95 -32.06
C ALA A 455 -0.11 25.67 -32.99
N GLN A 456 0.11 24.42 -33.39
CA GLN A 456 1.18 24.04 -34.33
C GLN A 456 0.98 24.66 -35.71
N ASP A 457 -0.25 24.67 -36.23
CA ASP A 457 -0.57 25.26 -37.53
C ASP A 457 -0.36 26.79 -37.51
N SER A 458 -0.79 27.46 -36.43
CA SER A 458 -0.55 28.90 -36.21
C SER A 458 0.93 29.24 -36.08
N LEU A 459 1.72 28.41 -35.39
CA LEU A 459 3.18 28.55 -35.34
C LEU A 459 3.81 28.45 -36.74
N GLY A 460 3.33 27.53 -37.57
CA GLY A 460 3.76 27.39 -38.96
C GLY A 460 3.47 28.62 -39.82
N GLN A 461 2.34 29.31 -39.57
CA GLN A 461 1.99 30.55 -40.26
C GLN A 461 2.86 31.73 -39.79
N LEU A 462 3.06 31.90 -38.48
CA LEU A 462 3.90 32.97 -37.92
C LEU A 462 5.36 32.85 -38.34
N ARG A 463 5.90 31.63 -38.39
CA ARG A 463 7.27 31.40 -38.88
C ARG A 463 7.49 31.82 -40.33
N LYS A 464 6.45 31.78 -41.17
CA LYS A 464 6.51 32.27 -42.56
C LYS A 464 6.47 33.80 -42.67
N GLN A 465 6.10 34.50 -41.60
CA GLN A 465 6.09 35.96 -41.54
C GLN A 465 7.43 36.53 -41.07
N LEU A 466 8.33 35.70 -40.52
CA LEU A 466 9.71 36.10 -40.23
C LEU A 466 10.40 36.52 -41.54
N THR A 467 11.07 37.66 -41.48
CA THR A 467 11.78 38.23 -42.63
C THR A 467 13.25 38.37 -42.28
N ASP A 468 14.14 37.94 -43.17
CA ASP A 468 15.58 37.95 -42.89
C ASP A 468 16.30 39.19 -43.44
N ILE A 469 15.86 39.73 -44.59
CA ILE A 469 16.50 40.89 -45.24
C ILE A 469 15.49 41.65 -46.10
N VAL A 470 15.34 42.96 -45.87
CA VAL A 470 14.69 43.90 -46.79
C VAL A 470 15.60 45.11 -46.94
N ASP A 471 16.20 45.30 -48.12
CA ASP A 471 16.79 46.59 -48.44
C ASP A 471 15.64 47.54 -48.77
N SER A 472 15.56 48.67 -48.05
CA SER A 472 14.66 49.74 -48.47
C SER A 472 15.06 50.27 -49.84
N GLU A 473 14.13 50.94 -50.52
CA GLU A 473 14.41 51.64 -51.79
C GLU A 473 15.60 52.61 -51.61
N GLN A 474 15.68 53.26 -50.45
CA GLN A 474 16.80 54.12 -50.06
C GLN A 474 18.13 53.36 -49.94
N THR A 475 18.15 52.19 -49.27
CA THR A 475 19.36 51.34 -49.18
C THR A 475 19.78 50.83 -50.56
N THR A 476 18.83 50.52 -51.44
CA THR A 476 19.12 50.09 -52.82
C THR A 476 19.74 51.21 -53.64
N MET A 477 19.18 52.42 -53.59
CA MET A 477 19.76 53.61 -54.21
C MET A 477 21.14 53.95 -53.66
N LEU A 478 21.37 53.78 -52.34
CA LEU A 478 22.67 53.99 -51.73
C LEU A 478 23.70 52.93 -52.14
N LYS A 479 23.28 51.68 -52.38
CA LYS A 479 24.17 50.64 -52.96
C LYS A 479 24.60 51.04 -54.37
N GLU A 480 23.69 51.54 -55.19
CA GLU A 480 24.00 52.03 -56.52
C GLU A 480 24.92 53.26 -56.46
N ALA A 481 24.66 54.22 -55.57
CA ALA A 481 25.49 55.39 -55.38
C ALA A 481 26.89 55.06 -54.84
N VAL A 482 27.01 54.08 -53.93
CA VAL A 482 28.31 53.55 -53.47
C VAL A 482 29.03 52.85 -54.61
N LYS A 483 28.32 52.07 -55.43
CA LYS A 483 28.89 51.42 -56.61
C LYS A 483 29.38 52.45 -57.64
N GLU A 484 28.62 53.51 -57.91
CA GLU A 484 29.05 54.60 -58.80
C GLU A 484 30.26 55.36 -58.24
N ALA A 485 30.28 55.64 -56.93
CA ALA A 485 31.41 56.27 -56.27
C ALA A 485 32.65 55.35 -56.26
N GLN A 486 32.45 54.03 -56.11
CA GLN A 486 33.49 53.00 -56.18
C GLN A 486 34.01 52.89 -57.61
N ASP A 487 33.14 52.82 -58.62
CA ASP A 487 33.53 52.77 -60.03
C ASP A 487 34.26 54.05 -60.45
N SER A 488 33.84 55.21 -59.93
CA SER A 488 34.53 56.49 -60.13
C SER A 488 35.91 56.51 -59.47
N TYR A 489 36.02 56.04 -58.24
CA TYR A 489 37.29 55.88 -57.53
C TYR A 489 38.21 54.87 -58.24
N ASP A 490 37.68 53.70 -58.62
CA ASP A 490 38.41 52.63 -59.31
C ASP A 490 38.83 53.04 -60.72
N ASN A 491 38.05 53.86 -61.44
CA ASN A 491 38.44 54.42 -62.74
C ASN A 491 39.55 55.48 -62.60
N LEU A 492 39.51 56.32 -61.56
CA LEU A 492 40.57 57.28 -61.25
C LEU A 492 41.85 56.57 -60.78
N VAL A 493 41.73 55.46 -60.04
CA VAL A 493 42.83 54.58 -59.62
C VAL A 493 43.39 53.79 -60.83
N LYS A 494 42.54 53.25 -61.70
CA LYS A 494 42.94 52.58 -62.96
C LYS A 494 43.69 53.53 -63.90
N ALA A 495 43.28 54.80 -63.99
CA ALA A 495 43.99 55.83 -64.75
C ALA A 495 45.37 56.19 -64.16
N GLN A 496 45.59 55.91 -62.87
CA GLN A 496 46.86 56.14 -62.15
C GLN A 496 47.77 54.89 -62.10
N GLN A 497 47.34 53.72 -62.60
CA GLN A 497 48.07 52.46 -62.38
C GLN A 497 48.34 51.64 -63.65
N ALA A 498 49.46 51.96 -64.31
CA ALA A 498 50.30 50.98 -65.01
C ALA A 498 51.53 50.59 -64.15
N SER A 499 51.37 50.49 -62.82
CA SER A 499 52.52 50.32 -61.89
C SER A 499 52.20 49.68 -60.52
N VAL A 500 51.04 49.03 -60.28
CA VAL A 500 50.70 48.56 -58.90
C VAL A 500 49.99 47.20 -58.78
N ALA A 501 49.91 46.41 -59.86
CA ALA A 501 49.30 45.07 -59.84
C ALA A 501 49.98 44.11 -58.83
N ASP A 502 51.29 44.25 -58.64
CA ASP A 502 52.09 43.37 -57.80
C ASP A 502 51.80 43.55 -56.30
N VAL A 503 51.54 44.78 -55.84
CA VAL A 503 51.24 45.07 -54.43
C VAL A 503 49.84 44.55 -54.04
N GLN A 504 48.89 44.59 -54.98
CA GLN A 504 47.52 44.08 -54.76
C GLN A 504 47.50 42.54 -54.67
N ALA A 505 48.27 41.87 -55.52
CA ALA A 505 48.45 40.42 -55.48
C ALA A 505 49.11 39.96 -54.17
N GLU A 506 50.07 40.74 -53.67
CA GLU A 506 50.75 40.48 -52.40
C GLU A 506 49.80 40.57 -51.19
N ILE A 507 48.93 41.59 -51.16
CA ILE A 507 47.89 41.71 -50.11
C ILE A 507 46.92 40.51 -50.15
N GLN A 508 46.53 40.04 -51.34
CA GLN A 508 45.68 38.85 -51.45
C GLN A 508 46.41 37.59 -50.96
N ARG A 509 47.69 37.42 -51.28
CA ARG A 509 48.50 36.29 -50.80
C ARG A 509 48.58 36.28 -49.27
N LEU A 510 48.87 37.43 -48.67
CA LEU A 510 48.95 37.60 -47.21
C LEU A 510 47.59 37.33 -46.52
N ASN A 511 46.47 37.71 -47.14
CA ASN A 511 45.14 37.38 -46.63
C ASN A 511 44.85 35.87 -46.69
N VAL A 512 45.28 35.18 -47.74
CA VAL A 512 45.17 33.71 -47.81
C VAL A 512 46.07 33.04 -46.76
N GLU A 513 47.28 33.56 -46.54
CA GLU A 513 48.21 33.12 -45.51
C GLU A 513 47.68 33.35 -44.08
N THR A 514 46.76 34.29 -43.88
CA THR A 514 46.10 34.53 -42.60
C THR A 514 45.09 33.44 -42.23
N LEU A 515 44.52 32.73 -43.22
CA LEU A 515 43.47 31.73 -42.99
C LEU A 515 43.94 30.53 -42.15
N GLN A 516 45.18 30.07 -42.36
CA GLN A 516 45.77 28.97 -41.57
C GLN A 516 45.96 29.34 -40.09
N TYR A 517 46.31 30.59 -39.79
CA TYR A 517 46.48 31.06 -38.42
C TYR A 517 45.14 31.37 -37.74
N ARG A 518 44.14 31.80 -38.51
CA ARG A 518 42.76 31.96 -38.01
C ARG A 518 42.16 30.63 -37.59
N GLY A 519 42.43 29.54 -38.30
CA GLY A 519 42.01 28.20 -37.88
C GLY A 519 42.50 27.81 -36.48
N VAL A 520 43.74 28.14 -36.12
CA VAL A 520 44.30 27.89 -34.77
C VAL A 520 43.58 28.72 -33.69
N LEU A 521 43.24 29.98 -33.99
CA LEU A 521 42.47 30.83 -33.08
C LEU A 521 41.02 30.37 -32.93
N ASP A 522 40.40 29.89 -34.01
CA ASP A 522 39.05 29.36 -34.01
C ASP A 522 38.97 28.06 -33.18
N ASP A 523 39.97 27.17 -33.30
CA ASP A 523 40.10 25.95 -32.50
C ASP A 523 40.29 26.26 -31.00
N HIS A 524 41.16 27.23 -30.67
CA HIS A 524 41.31 27.73 -29.29
C HIS A 524 40.01 28.35 -28.77
N GLY A 525 39.32 29.15 -29.59
CA GLY A 525 38.01 29.71 -29.27
C GLY A 525 36.95 28.64 -29.01
N ALA A 526 36.95 27.55 -29.78
CA ALA A 526 36.08 26.40 -29.59
C ALA A 526 36.41 25.62 -28.29
N TYR A 527 37.69 25.48 -27.96
CA TYR A 527 38.13 24.93 -26.67
C TYR A 527 37.62 25.78 -25.49
N LEU A 528 37.84 27.09 -25.51
CA LEU A 528 37.36 28.01 -24.45
C LEU A 528 35.84 27.97 -24.30
N ALA A 529 35.10 27.93 -25.41
CA ALA A 529 33.65 27.78 -25.40
C ALA A 529 33.22 26.44 -24.79
N THR A 530 33.97 25.37 -25.02
CA THR A 530 33.74 24.05 -24.44
C THR A 530 34.01 24.02 -22.94
N GLN A 531 35.10 24.63 -22.48
CA GLN A 531 35.40 24.77 -21.05
C GLN A 531 34.33 25.59 -20.31
N LYS A 532 33.86 26.69 -20.92
CA LYS A 532 32.76 27.49 -20.37
C LYS A 532 31.47 26.68 -20.20
N LYS A 533 31.18 25.76 -21.13
CA LYS A 533 30.04 24.83 -21.00
C LYS A 533 30.26 23.83 -19.86
N ALA A 534 31.48 23.28 -19.71
CA ALA A 534 31.83 22.38 -18.61
C ALA A 534 31.63 23.08 -17.25
N ASP A 535 32.08 24.33 -17.11
CA ASP A 535 31.87 25.11 -15.87
C ASP A 535 30.39 25.38 -15.58
N ALA A 536 29.59 25.68 -16.60
CA ALA A 536 28.15 25.85 -16.44
C ALA A 536 27.47 24.55 -15.95
N LEU A 537 27.88 23.39 -16.49
CA LEU A 537 27.42 22.07 -16.06
C LEU A 537 27.86 21.75 -14.61
N ARG A 538 29.09 22.09 -14.21
CA ARG A 538 29.55 21.93 -12.82
C ARG A 538 28.70 22.75 -11.84
N ASN A 539 28.32 23.97 -12.21
CA ASN A 539 27.41 24.77 -11.39
C ASN A 539 26.02 24.13 -11.28
N GLN A 540 25.52 23.50 -12.34
CA GLN A 540 24.26 22.73 -12.27
C GLN A 540 24.39 21.48 -11.39
N ILE A 541 25.53 20.79 -11.42
CA ILE A 541 25.80 19.64 -10.53
C ILE A 541 25.70 20.08 -9.08
N LYS A 542 26.36 21.17 -8.67
CA LYS A 542 26.27 21.70 -7.29
C LYS A 542 24.83 21.94 -6.85
N VAL A 543 24.01 22.56 -7.71
CA VAL A 543 22.58 22.78 -7.40
C VAL A 543 21.81 21.46 -7.26
N LYS A 544 22.18 20.42 -8.01
CA LYS A 544 21.60 19.07 -7.86
C LYS A 544 22.07 18.39 -6.58
N GLU A 545 23.33 18.57 -6.18
CA GLU A 545 23.89 18.07 -4.91
C GLU A 545 23.19 18.70 -3.71
N ASP A 546 22.94 20.02 -3.72
CA ASP A 546 22.16 20.69 -2.67
C ASP A 546 20.74 20.09 -2.56
N LYS A 547 20.07 19.87 -3.70
CA LYS A 547 18.76 19.18 -3.73
C LYS A 547 18.82 17.74 -3.22
N LEU A 548 19.92 17.04 -3.47
CA LEU A 548 20.12 15.68 -2.97
C LEU A 548 20.20 15.69 -1.44
N ILE A 549 20.96 16.62 -0.87
CA ILE A 549 21.05 16.82 0.58
C ILE A 549 19.66 17.11 1.17
N ASP A 550 18.87 17.98 0.53
CA ASP A 550 17.51 18.28 0.98
C ASP A 550 16.64 17.01 1.03
N PHE A 551 16.67 16.18 -0.02
CA PHE A 551 15.89 14.92 -0.03
C PHE A 551 16.42 13.91 1.00
N GLU A 552 17.73 13.80 1.20
CA GLU A 552 18.30 12.93 2.23
C GLU A 552 17.92 13.39 3.64
N GLN A 553 17.90 14.71 3.90
CA GLN A 553 17.40 15.28 5.15
C GLN A 553 15.91 15.00 5.34
N GLN A 554 15.09 15.16 4.30
CA GLN A 554 13.66 14.82 4.35
C GLN A 554 13.45 13.34 4.70
N SER A 555 14.25 12.42 4.14
CA SER A 555 14.17 10.99 4.44
C SER A 555 14.42 10.72 5.92
N ILE A 556 15.44 11.34 6.51
CA ILE A 556 15.75 11.20 7.94
C ILE A 556 14.59 11.73 8.80
N LEU A 557 14.02 12.88 8.42
CA LEU A 557 12.90 13.48 9.14
C LEU A 557 11.62 12.64 9.05
N VAL A 558 11.37 11.95 7.94
CA VAL A 558 10.22 11.03 7.81
C VAL A 558 10.36 9.83 8.74
N ASP A 559 11.56 9.23 8.81
CA ASP A 559 11.84 8.14 9.76
C ASP A 559 11.70 8.64 11.21
N ARG A 560 12.20 9.85 11.51
CA ARG A 560 12.06 10.51 12.82
C ARG A 560 10.61 10.77 13.21
N PHE A 561 9.77 11.21 12.26
CA PHE A 561 8.33 11.40 12.47
C PHE A 561 7.68 10.09 12.91
N LEU A 562 8.00 8.98 12.23
CA LEU A 562 7.47 7.66 12.57
C LEU A 562 7.93 7.23 13.97
N GLU A 563 9.21 7.36 14.30
CA GLU A 563 9.74 7.03 15.63
C GLU A 563 9.02 7.80 16.75
N ILE A 564 8.82 9.12 16.57
CA ILE A 564 8.14 9.95 17.57
C ILE A 564 6.67 9.56 17.69
N LYS A 565 5.98 9.31 16.56
CA LYS A 565 4.59 8.88 16.56
C LYS A 565 4.41 7.57 17.32
N LEU A 566 5.26 6.58 17.06
CA LEU A 566 5.25 5.30 17.78
C LEU A 566 5.59 5.48 19.26
N GLY A 567 6.57 6.31 19.59
CA GLY A 567 6.96 6.59 20.97
C GLY A 567 5.86 7.32 21.77
N LEU A 568 5.12 8.23 21.14
CA LEU A 568 3.93 8.85 21.73
C LEU A 568 2.81 7.83 21.95
N PHE A 569 2.57 6.96 20.96
CA PHE A 569 1.53 5.94 21.06
C PHE A 569 1.87 4.92 22.15
N GLN A 570 3.12 4.45 22.20
CA GLN A 570 3.60 3.54 23.24
C GLN A 570 3.48 4.16 24.64
N ARG A 571 3.74 5.46 24.81
CA ARG A 571 3.51 6.15 26.09
C ARG A 571 2.05 6.13 26.52
N ARG A 572 1.11 6.29 25.57
CA ARG A 572 -0.33 6.19 25.86
C ARG A 572 -0.75 4.76 26.20
N ILE A 573 -0.21 3.77 25.48
CA ILE A 573 -0.38 2.35 25.82
C ILE A 573 0.11 2.06 27.24
N SER A 574 1.32 2.50 27.59
CA SER A 574 1.88 2.34 28.94
C SER A 574 0.98 2.96 30.02
N GLY A 575 0.26 4.03 29.71
CA GLY A 575 -0.73 4.63 30.62
C GLY A 575 -1.89 3.70 30.98
N VAL A 576 -2.21 2.72 30.14
CA VAL A 576 -3.31 1.76 30.34
C VAL A 576 -2.80 0.38 30.72
N PHE A 577 -1.81 -0.14 29.99
CA PHE A 577 -1.29 -1.50 30.12
C PHE A 577 0.00 -1.58 30.96
N GLY A 578 0.51 -0.46 31.45
CA GLY A 578 1.79 -0.39 32.15
C GLY A 578 3.00 -0.69 31.25
N ASP A 579 4.20 -0.61 31.81
CA ASP A 579 5.46 -0.80 31.07
C ASP A 579 5.92 -2.26 30.97
N ARG A 580 5.14 -3.18 31.56
CA ARG A 580 5.46 -4.62 31.61
C ARG A 580 5.09 -5.36 30.33
N VAL A 581 4.34 -4.73 29.43
CA VAL A 581 3.98 -5.29 28.11
C VAL A 581 4.24 -4.22 27.05
N GLN A 582 4.80 -4.63 25.92
CA GLN A 582 4.97 -3.77 24.75
C GLN A 582 4.01 -4.18 23.64
N PHE A 583 3.57 -3.21 22.85
CA PHE A 583 2.74 -3.47 21.68
C PHE A 583 3.55 -3.18 20.42
N THR A 584 3.63 -4.17 19.54
CA THR A 584 4.21 -3.98 18.21
C THR A 584 3.12 -3.44 17.28
N LEU A 585 3.31 -2.21 16.80
CA LEU A 585 2.30 -1.48 16.01
C LEU A 585 2.61 -1.40 14.52
N ILE A 586 3.86 -1.68 14.15
CA ILE A 586 4.32 -1.74 12.76
C ILE A 586 5.30 -2.88 12.60
N LYS A 587 5.40 -3.41 11.38
CA LYS A 587 6.40 -4.40 11.00
C LYS A 587 7.04 -3.99 9.69
N TYR A 588 8.37 -4.09 9.60
CA TYR A 588 9.07 -3.75 8.36
C TYR A 588 8.79 -4.81 7.28
N ASN A 589 8.33 -4.36 6.12
CA ASN A 589 8.10 -5.18 4.94
C ASN A 589 9.31 -5.08 4.00
N LEU A 590 10.21 -6.06 4.09
CA LEU A 590 11.40 -6.16 3.24
C LEU A 590 11.08 -6.13 1.74
N LYS A 591 9.97 -6.75 1.31
CA LYS A 591 9.60 -6.85 -0.11
C LYS A 591 9.09 -5.53 -0.67
N LYS A 592 8.32 -4.78 0.12
CA LYS A 592 7.75 -3.48 -0.28
C LYS A 592 8.68 -2.30 0.03
N GLY A 593 9.69 -2.51 0.88
CA GLY A 593 10.54 -1.43 1.42
C GLY A 593 9.73 -0.42 2.24
N SER A 594 8.64 -0.87 2.87
CA SER A 594 7.68 -0.05 3.61
C SER A 594 7.34 -0.69 4.95
N TRP A 595 6.58 0.00 5.79
CA TRP A 595 6.04 -0.56 7.03
C TRP A 595 4.62 -1.06 6.80
N ASP A 596 4.29 -2.23 7.33
CA ASP A 596 2.90 -2.70 7.43
C ASP A 596 2.39 -2.40 8.85
N GLU A 597 1.15 -1.92 8.94
CA GLU A 597 0.49 -1.76 10.24
C GLU A 597 0.16 -3.11 10.86
N VAL A 598 0.43 -3.24 12.16
CA VAL A 598 0.10 -4.41 12.97
C VAL A 598 -0.33 -3.98 14.37
N CYS A 599 -0.72 -4.93 15.22
CA CYS A 599 -0.95 -4.70 16.64
C CYS A 599 -0.88 -6.03 17.38
N TYR A 600 0.21 -6.28 18.10
CA TYR A 600 0.38 -7.51 18.89
C TYR A 600 1.07 -7.18 20.22
N PRO A 601 0.55 -7.68 21.36
CA PRO A 601 1.22 -7.53 22.64
C PRO A 601 2.44 -8.46 22.73
N SER A 602 3.40 -8.09 23.57
CA SER A 602 4.48 -8.95 24.01
C SER A 602 4.06 -9.80 25.21
N VAL A 603 4.85 -10.82 25.52
CA VAL A 603 4.79 -11.54 26.80
C VAL A 603 5.16 -10.58 27.94
N LEU A 604 4.51 -10.75 29.10
CA LEU A 604 4.78 -9.98 30.30
C LEU A 604 6.26 -10.00 30.68
N ASP A 605 6.84 -8.82 30.90
CA ASP A 605 8.25 -8.57 31.23
C ASP A 605 9.25 -9.06 30.16
N LYS A 606 8.79 -9.29 28.92
CA LYS A 606 9.62 -9.76 27.80
C LYS A 606 9.29 -9.04 26.49
N ASN A 607 10.25 -9.00 25.59
CA ASN A 607 10.07 -8.45 24.23
C ASN A 607 9.65 -9.51 23.20
N THR A 608 9.31 -10.71 23.64
CA THR A 608 8.81 -11.79 22.79
C THR A 608 7.33 -11.54 22.45
N PRO A 609 6.87 -11.67 21.20
CA PRO A 609 5.46 -11.61 20.86
C PRO A 609 4.62 -12.60 21.69
N PHE A 610 3.41 -12.21 22.09
CA PHE A 610 2.52 -13.04 22.90
C PHE A 610 2.28 -14.43 22.27
N GLU A 611 2.07 -14.48 20.96
CA GLU A 611 1.83 -15.73 20.22
C GLU A 611 2.99 -16.73 20.33
N ASP A 612 4.22 -16.23 20.49
CA ASP A 612 5.46 -17.02 20.61
C ASP A 612 5.76 -17.41 22.08
N GLY A 613 4.96 -16.94 23.03
CA GLY A 613 5.09 -17.30 24.44
C GLY A 613 4.74 -18.75 24.73
N SER A 614 5.35 -19.31 25.79
CA SER A 614 4.91 -20.57 26.38
C SER A 614 3.47 -20.46 26.91
N GLY A 615 2.79 -21.59 27.12
CA GLY A 615 1.39 -21.53 27.56
C GLY A 615 1.19 -20.87 28.93
N SER A 616 2.12 -21.03 29.88
CA SER A 616 2.07 -20.30 31.16
C SER A 616 2.22 -18.79 30.97
N GLU A 617 3.16 -18.37 30.13
CA GLU A 617 3.37 -16.96 29.78
C GLU A 617 2.13 -16.35 29.13
N LYS A 618 1.49 -17.08 28.21
CA LYS A 618 0.24 -16.66 27.57
C LYS A 618 -0.88 -16.48 28.57
N ILE A 619 -1.08 -17.43 29.50
CA ILE A 619 -2.13 -17.33 30.53
C ILE A 619 -1.87 -16.12 31.43
N ILE A 620 -0.65 -15.98 31.96
CA ILE A 620 -0.30 -14.89 32.90
C ILE A 620 -0.41 -13.52 32.21
N THR A 621 0.14 -13.41 30.99
CA THR A 621 0.10 -12.15 30.22
C THR A 621 -1.32 -11.81 29.81
N GLY A 622 -2.10 -12.82 29.39
CA GLY A 622 -3.49 -12.66 28.98
C GLY A 622 -4.37 -12.11 30.09
N ILE A 623 -4.27 -12.71 31.28
CA ILE A 623 -4.94 -12.23 32.48
C ILE A 623 -4.47 -10.81 32.82
N TYR A 624 -3.17 -10.52 32.77
CA TYR A 624 -2.65 -9.18 33.02
C TYR A 624 -3.26 -8.12 32.07
N LEU A 625 -3.33 -8.42 30.77
CA LEU A 625 -3.92 -7.53 29.77
C LEU A 625 -5.41 -7.31 30.04
N ALA A 626 -6.16 -8.37 30.35
CA ALA A 626 -7.57 -8.29 30.70
C ALA A 626 -7.80 -7.46 31.98
N GLU A 627 -6.95 -7.61 33.00
CA GLU A 627 -6.99 -6.82 34.24
C GLU A 627 -6.73 -5.33 33.98
N CYS A 628 -5.84 -5.00 33.04
CA CYS A 628 -5.59 -3.62 32.63
C CYS A 628 -6.82 -3.01 31.94
N VAL A 629 -7.41 -3.74 30.99
CA VAL A 629 -8.67 -3.32 30.32
C VAL A 629 -9.79 -3.13 31.33
N LYS A 630 -9.97 -4.10 32.22
CA LYS A 630 -10.99 -4.07 33.28
C LYS A 630 -10.84 -2.83 34.15
N ARG A 631 -9.63 -2.53 34.63
CA ARG A 631 -9.35 -1.36 35.47
C ARG A 631 -9.61 -0.05 34.73
N HIS A 632 -9.16 0.05 33.49
CA HIS A 632 -9.30 1.27 32.70
C HIS A 632 -10.75 1.57 32.33
N LEU A 633 -11.52 0.54 31.95
CA LEU A 633 -12.92 0.69 31.56
C LEU A 633 -13.90 0.65 32.74
N GLY A 634 -13.43 0.38 33.96
CA GLY A 634 -14.27 0.28 35.17
C GLY A 634 -15.19 -0.94 35.17
N LEU A 635 -14.76 -2.05 34.55
CA LEU A 635 -15.57 -3.26 34.41
C LEU A 635 -15.48 -4.14 35.67
N GLY A 636 -16.51 -4.96 35.90
CA GLY A 636 -16.52 -5.93 36.99
C GLY A 636 -15.72 -7.21 36.68
N ASP A 637 -15.45 -8.02 37.71
CA ASP A 637 -14.83 -9.33 37.51
C ASP A 637 -15.80 -10.34 36.88
N LEU A 638 -15.33 -11.02 35.84
CA LEU A 638 -15.90 -12.25 35.28
C LEU A 638 -14.89 -13.41 35.48
N PRO A 639 -15.34 -14.68 35.44
CA PRO A 639 -14.43 -15.81 35.65
C PRO A 639 -13.45 -15.98 34.48
N TYR A 640 -12.16 -16.15 34.78
CA TYR A 640 -11.18 -16.62 33.80
C TYR A 640 -11.32 -18.11 33.58
N ILE A 641 -11.56 -18.50 32.34
CA ILE A 641 -11.76 -19.87 31.89
C ILE A 641 -10.69 -20.22 30.85
N PHE A 642 -9.85 -21.20 31.16
CA PHE A 642 -8.80 -21.67 30.24
C PHE A 642 -8.47 -23.14 30.48
N ASP A 643 -8.01 -23.82 29.44
CA ASP A 643 -7.51 -25.20 29.55
C ASP A 643 -6.02 -25.24 29.93
N GLU A 644 -5.54 -26.42 30.33
CA GLU A 644 -4.11 -26.75 30.55
C GLU A 644 -3.42 -25.98 31.69
N CYS A 645 -4.03 -25.95 32.88
CA CYS A 645 -3.42 -25.37 34.08
C CYS A 645 -2.12 -26.08 34.50
N ASP A 646 -1.87 -27.30 34.02
CA ASP A 646 -0.61 -28.03 34.24
C ASP A 646 0.61 -27.29 33.68
N LYS A 647 0.42 -26.32 32.78
CA LYS A 647 1.47 -25.41 32.33
C LYS A 647 1.91 -24.43 33.42
N LEU A 648 1.07 -24.15 34.41
CA LEU A 648 1.37 -23.29 35.55
C LEU A 648 1.83 -24.16 36.72
N ASP A 649 2.98 -23.82 37.30
CA ASP A 649 3.35 -24.37 38.60
C ASP A 649 2.44 -23.81 39.72
N THR A 650 2.43 -24.48 40.87
CA THR A 650 1.57 -24.11 42.01
C THR A 650 1.80 -22.67 42.46
N ALA A 651 3.05 -22.19 42.42
CA ALA A 651 3.40 -20.84 42.83
C ALA A 651 2.86 -19.80 41.84
N SER A 652 3.00 -20.05 40.54
CA SER A 652 2.54 -19.19 39.45
C SER A 652 1.02 -19.08 39.45
N LEU A 653 0.32 -20.21 39.64
CA LEU A 653 -1.13 -20.22 39.78
C LEU A 653 -1.56 -19.35 40.98
N ALA A 654 -0.95 -19.56 42.15
CA ALA A 654 -1.26 -18.79 43.36
C ALA A 654 -0.95 -17.28 43.20
N ALA A 655 0.09 -16.95 42.44
CA ALA A 655 0.58 -15.60 42.22
C ALA A 655 -0.16 -14.80 41.13
N ILE A 656 -1.12 -15.40 40.40
CA ILE A 656 -1.93 -14.66 39.42
C ILE A 656 -2.61 -13.47 40.11
N PRO A 657 -2.32 -12.22 39.73
CA PRO A 657 -2.74 -11.02 40.45
C PRO A 657 -4.18 -10.62 40.08
N THR A 658 -5.14 -11.51 40.31
CA THR A 658 -6.56 -11.28 40.06
C THR A 658 -7.42 -11.70 41.25
N GLN A 659 -8.56 -11.01 41.42
CA GLN A 659 -9.63 -11.40 42.34
C GLN A 659 -10.76 -12.17 41.62
N ALA A 660 -10.69 -12.26 40.30
CA ALA A 660 -11.63 -13.02 39.49
C ALA A 660 -11.57 -14.51 39.83
N GLN A 661 -12.70 -15.18 39.64
CA GLN A 661 -12.78 -16.63 39.75
C GLN A 661 -11.93 -17.26 38.63
N ILE A 662 -11.20 -18.33 38.95
CA ILE A 662 -10.44 -19.12 37.97
C ILE A 662 -11.09 -20.48 37.83
N ILE A 663 -11.43 -20.86 36.60
CA ILE A 663 -12.03 -22.15 36.26
C ILE A 663 -11.15 -22.78 35.18
N THR A 664 -10.51 -23.91 35.49
CA THR A 664 -9.52 -24.49 34.57
C THR A 664 -9.48 -26.01 34.69
N THR A 665 -8.66 -26.67 33.86
CA THR A 665 -8.44 -28.12 33.94
C THR A 665 -6.99 -28.46 34.21
N LYS A 666 -6.77 -29.63 34.81
CA LYS A 666 -5.44 -30.20 35.05
C LYS A 666 -5.47 -31.69 34.72
N VAL A 667 -4.45 -32.18 34.04
CA VAL A 667 -4.29 -33.63 33.85
C VAL A 667 -3.80 -34.24 35.16
N ASP A 668 -4.53 -35.23 35.65
CA ASP A 668 -4.15 -36.02 36.82
C ASP A 668 -4.80 -37.40 36.72
N ASP A 669 -4.09 -38.33 36.10
CA ASP A 669 -4.46 -39.74 35.95
C ASP A 669 -3.85 -40.64 37.04
N ILE A 670 -3.05 -40.06 37.94
CA ILE A 670 -2.44 -40.76 39.06
C ILE A 670 -3.42 -40.80 40.24
N ASN A 671 -4.03 -39.66 40.57
CA ASN A 671 -4.88 -39.53 41.75
C ASN A 671 -6.37 -39.71 41.45
N TYR A 672 -6.78 -39.50 40.19
CA TYR A 672 -8.19 -39.52 39.81
C TYR A 672 -8.44 -40.36 38.57
N ASN A 673 -9.43 -41.26 38.63
CA ASN A 673 -9.87 -42.07 37.49
C ASN A 673 -11.04 -41.44 36.70
N LYS A 674 -11.61 -40.35 37.24
CA LYS A 674 -12.74 -39.60 36.67
C LYS A 674 -12.50 -38.10 36.89
N VAL A 675 -13.25 -37.26 36.19
CA VAL A 675 -13.22 -35.81 36.42
C VAL A 675 -13.62 -35.52 37.85
N THR A 676 -12.74 -34.84 38.58
CA THR A 676 -12.91 -34.46 39.98
C THR A 676 -12.60 -32.98 40.10
N LEU A 677 -13.49 -32.21 40.73
CA LEU A 677 -13.22 -30.82 41.04
C LEU A 677 -12.29 -30.76 42.26
N ILE A 678 -11.12 -30.15 42.08
CA ILE A 678 -10.15 -29.89 43.14
C ILE A 678 -10.02 -28.38 43.35
N THR A 679 -9.71 -28.00 44.59
CA THR A 679 -9.44 -26.61 44.97
C THR A 679 -7.94 -26.39 45.04
N ALA A 680 -7.48 -25.26 44.50
CA ALA A 680 -6.09 -24.81 44.61
C ALA A 680 -5.85 -24.08 45.93
#